data_AF-W2L6H7-F1
#
_entry.id   AF-W2L6H7-F1
#
_cell.length_a   1.000
_cell.length_b   1.000
_cell.length_c   1.000
_cell.angle_alpha   90.00
_cell.angle_beta   90.00
_cell.angle_gamma   90.00
#
_symmetry.space_group_name_H-M   'P 1'
#
loop_
_entity.id
_entity.type
_entity.pdbx_description
1 polymer ?
#
loop_
_entity_poly.entity_id
_entity_poly.type
_entity_poly.pdbx_seq_one_letter_code
_entity_poly.pdbx_strand_id
1 'polypeptide(L)'
;VTATSSVSVIKTEMQNSVAVARNLRWSKEDEISQERMIDVKLPGAVKLGNLGVSQTLKKLATSAKQRFTSNNQMATNRRFKTLKVGMEKSTLFESVPFQRWVQYVSKAYKKNPEAGEVAMVSTLRDHYGDRKLVKYLVKAQQNSNTMKIAKKFESIQIDFWIIEKKTADEMFHLLKLSVDKDDLLESALLKMWISFVKKLGKEDPYDALLLKLTKRFDEDELAHFLIRAKASDSTRHIASELERVQLKNWLSNGKTADDAFKLLRLNAATGDEILRNPSLRTWISYVTALDKEDAYHLLLVKLMKYYDEGELAKRLVAAKADWSSSVSVAKLEQALLNSWLAKEKTAEDAFKILRLSDDIGDDILRNPAVTTWYSYVKMRKQNPDELLFFELKKVLSDESLARTLVAAKKKGNAEIDVSVLEVEQFKYWLRGGKSADDIFTLLKLNKDGDKLFESPMLNTWVSYVVKLDEKNADELIFVALKNHYGIESVKEMIVQAKTRVTTENLASKLQEEVWRSTGKTEDDIFNLLKLDKDTLLGDPGLKTWVSYATKLGKHKETPDEFAVINDLERRLDLDSLGLARKFGEAMISSQMGGRRTATDVLKTLQAMQFKQWMTQKGWDVREVSHLLSAHPDNPMNARIILDFLKFYRDIQIRYRNVG
;
A
#
# COMPACT_ATOMS: atom_id res chain seq x y z
N VAL A 1 -3.77 29.56 -1.81
CA VAL A 1 -4.68 28.71 -1.02
C VAL A 1 -4.09 27.31 -0.97
N THR A 2 -3.23 27.01 0.01
CA THR A 2 -2.74 25.65 0.35
C THR A 2 -1.62 25.75 1.41
N ALA A 3 -2.00 25.90 2.66
CA ALA A 3 -1.10 25.66 3.81
C ALA A 3 -1.84 25.02 5.00
N THR A 4 -3.13 24.68 4.83
CA THR A 4 -4.00 24.19 5.91
C THR A 4 -4.35 22.71 5.79
N SER A 5 -3.90 22.00 4.75
CA SER A 5 -4.28 20.60 4.53
C SER A 5 -3.29 19.55 5.05
N SER A 6 -2.07 19.95 5.46
CA SER A 6 -1.04 19.02 5.99
C SER A 6 -1.02 18.98 7.52
N VAL A 7 -1.51 20.03 8.18
CA VAL A 7 -1.65 20.08 9.65
C VAL A 7 -2.89 19.32 10.14
N SER A 8 -3.90 19.14 9.29
CA SER A 8 -5.09 18.36 9.63
C SER A 8 -4.82 16.85 9.67
N VAL A 9 -4.03 16.31 8.74
CA VAL A 9 -3.76 14.86 8.63
C VAL A 9 -2.87 14.35 9.78
N ILE A 10 -1.90 15.14 10.25
CA ILE A 10 -1.04 14.78 11.40
C ILE A 10 -1.81 14.84 12.73
N LYS A 11 -2.78 15.76 12.85
CA LYS A 11 -3.67 15.84 14.02
C LYS A 11 -4.64 14.64 14.08
N THR A 12 -5.01 14.07 12.93
CA THR A 12 -5.86 12.86 12.84
C THR A 12 -5.11 11.57 13.24
N GLU A 13 -3.80 11.46 13.00
CA GLU A 13 -3.00 10.29 13.43
C GLU A 13 -2.62 10.31 14.92
N MET A 14 -2.39 11.49 15.52
CA MET A 14 -2.31 11.64 16.98
C MET A 14 -3.66 11.36 17.66
N GLN A 15 -4.77 11.74 17.02
CA GLN A 15 -6.10 11.36 17.50
C GLN A 15 -6.36 9.85 17.36
N ASN A 16 -5.83 9.16 16.34
CA ASN A 16 -6.00 7.70 16.19
C ASN A 16 -5.16 6.88 17.17
N SER A 17 -3.94 7.30 17.51
CA SER A 17 -3.14 6.63 18.57
C SER A 17 -3.70 6.86 19.98
N VAL A 18 -4.33 8.03 20.22
CA VAL A 18 -5.10 8.31 21.44
C VAL A 18 -6.51 7.68 21.41
N ALA A 19 -7.09 7.43 20.23
CA ALA A 19 -8.38 6.76 20.05
C ALA A 19 -8.30 5.23 20.19
N VAL A 20 -7.15 4.61 19.89
CA VAL A 20 -6.92 3.18 20.20
C VAL A 20 -6.92 2.94 21.73
N ALA A 21 -6.64 3.96 22.54
CA ALA A 21 -6.82 3.91 23.99
C ALA A 21 -8.23 4.34 24.46
N ARG A 22 -9.08 4.90 23.60
CA ARG A 22 -10.46 5.32 23.91
C ARG A 22 -11.57 4.43 23.33
N ASN A 23 -11.26 3.53 22.39
CA ASN A 23 -12.21 2.59 21.78
C ASN A 23 -12.16 1.17 22.37
N LEU A 24 -12.02 1.06 23.69
CA LEU A 24 -12.55 -0.08 24.45
C LEU A 24 -13.73 0.40 25.31
N ARG A 25 -14.68 1.07 24.67
CA ARG A 25 -16.04 1.18 25.19
C ARG A 25 -16.80 -0.03 24.65
N TRP A 26 -17.10 -0.95 25.56
CA TRP A 26 -18.00 -2.09 25.42
C TRP A 26 -19.00 -1.95 24.26
N SER A 27 -18.90 -2.86 23.28
CA SER A 27 -20.06 -3.29 22.50
C SER A 27 -21.10 -3.84 23.48
N LYS A 28 -22.30 -3.28 23.38
CA LYS A 28 -23.51 -3.73 24.04
C LYS A 28 -24.38 -4.30 22.92
N GLU A 29 -24.18 -5.58 22.60
CA GLU A 29 -25.14 -6.49 21.95
C GLU A 29 -24.39 -7.78 21.58
N ASP A 30 -24.60 -8.80 22.41
CA ASP A 30 -24.82 -10.19 22.03
C ASP A 30 -25.63 -10.77 23.18
N GLU A 31 -26.88 -10.33 23.23
CA GLU A 31 -27.94 -10.97 23.97
C GLU A 31 -28.52 -12.06 23.06
N ILE A 32 -28.82 -13.21 23.65
CA ILE A 32 -29.47 -14.40 23.07
C ILE A 32 -28.50 -15.42 22.44
N SER A 33 -28.13 -16.44 23.22
CA SER A 33 -28.65 -17.79 22.95
C SER A 33 -28.30 -18.82 24.03
N GLN A 34 -29.35 -19.54 24.42
CA GLN A 34 -29.41 -20.85 25.07
C GLN A 34 -29.14 -20.90 26.58
N GLU A 35 -30.20 -20.59 27.32
CA GLU A 35 -30.49 -21.19 28.62
C GLU A 35 -30.30 -22.72 28.58
N ARG A 36 -29.54 -23.25 29.54
CA ARG A 36 -29.85 -24.52 30.23
C ARG A 36 -28.94 -24.70 31.47
N MET A 37 -29.58 -24.59 32.65
CA MET A 37 -29.25 -25.23 33.95
C MET A 37 -27.88 -24.88 34.58
N ILE A 38 -27.73 -24.34 35.81
CA ILE A 38 -28.53 -24.37 37.04
C ILE A 38 -28.53 -22.96 37.65
N ASP A 39 -29.72 -22.45 37.94
CA ASP A 39 -30.04 -21.08 38.31
C ASP A 39 -29.75 -20.81 39.81
N VAL A 40 -28.64 -20.14 40.14
CA VAL A 40 -28.53 -19.40 41.42
C VAL A 40 -28.95 -17.96 41.14
N LYS A 41 -30.25 -17.73 41.08
CA LYS A 41 -30.88 -16.39 41.03
C LYS A 41 -30.54 -15.62 42.32
N LEU A 42 -29.56 -14.71 42.23
CA LEU A 42 -29.48 -13.57 43.14
C LEU A 42 -30.59 -12.57 42.77
N PRO A 43 -31.41 -12.07 43.72
CA PRO A 43 -32.40 -11.06 43.40
C PRO A 43 -31.71 -9.71 43.16
N GLY A 44 -31.90 -9.15 41.96
CA GLY A 44 -31.64 -7.74 41.67
C GLY A 44 -30.65 -7.49 40.54
N ALA A 45 -31.10 -7.67 39.30
CA ALA A 45 -30.47 -7.00 38.17
C ALA A 45 -30.82 -5.50 38.22
N VAL A 46 -29.93 -4.68 38.79
CA VAL A 46 -29.98 -3.22 38.63
C VAL A 46 -29.00 -2.84 37.52
N LYS A 47 -29.54 -2.16 36.49
CA LYS A 47 -28.78 -1.55 35.39
C LYS A 47 -27.57 -0.78 35.95
N LEU A 48 -26.38 -1.15 35.49
CA LEU A 48 -25.13 -0.44 35.77
C LEU A 48 -25.11 0.91 35.01
N GLY A 49 -25.60 1.95 35.69
CA GLY A 49 -25.29 3.34 35.39
C GLY A 49 -24.25 3.87 36.38
N ASN A 50 -23.24 4.57 35.87
CA ASN A 50 -22.16 5.20 36.62
C ASN A 50 -22.65 6.11 37.78
N LEU A 51 -21.81 6.20 38.83
CA LEU A 51 -21.78 7.22 39.89
C LEU A 51 -22.83 7.09 41.01
N GLY A 52 -22.46 6.41 42.12
CA GLY A 52 -23.21 6.44 43.40
C GLY A 52 -22.84 5.34 44.41
N VAL A 53 -22.31 4.21 43.95
CA VAL A 53 -22.14 2.98 44.76
C VAL A 53 -21.01 3.08 45.81
N SER A 54 -19.98 3.91 45.59
CA SER A 54 -18.81 3.99 46.49
C SER A 54 -19.09 4.69 47.83
N GLN A 55 -19.89 5.78 47.86
CA GLN A 55 -20.21 6.45 49.13
C GLN A 55 -21.16 5.62 50.00
N THR A 56 -22.12 4.93 49.38
CA THR A 56 -23.05 4.03 50.07
C THR A 56 -22.31 2.81 50.64
N LEU A 57 -21.43 2.18 49.86
CA LEU A 57 -20.56 1.11 50.37
C LEU A 57 -19.60 1.60 51.45
N LYS A 58 -19.03 2.81 51.32
CA LYS A 58 -18.17 3.40 52.37
C LYS A 58 -18.93 3.63 53.68
N LYS A 59 -20.16 4.18 53.61
CA LYS A 59 -21.04 4.34 54.78
C LYS A 59 -21.43 2.98 55.39
N LEU A 60 -21.73 1.98 54.56
CA LEU A 60 -22.11 0.64 55.02
C LEU A 60 -20.93 -0.14 55.61
N ALA A 61 -19.73 -0.06 55.05
CA ALA A 61 -18.54 -0.69 55.60
C ALA A 61 -18.04 0.02 56.87
N THR A 62 -18.19 1.34 56.96
CA THR A 62 -17.98 2.09 58.23
C THR A 62 -19.00 1.65 59.28
N SER A 63 -20.27 1.49 58.89
CA SER A 63 -21.34 0.97 59.75
C SER A 63 -21.10 -0.47 60.18
N ALA A 64 -20.54 -1.32 59.32
CA ALA A 64 -20.19 -2.71 59.64
C ALA A 64 -19.01 -2.76 60.63
N LYS A 65 -18.00 -1.89 60.46
CA LYS A 65 -16.87 -1.75 61.40
C LYS A 65 -17.32 -1.22 62.77
N GLN A 66 -18.31 -0.32 62.80
CA GLN A 66 -18.97 0.15 64.03
C GLN A 66 -19.97 -0.85 64.61
N ARG A 67 -20.36 -1.90 63.86
CA ARG A 67 -21.37 -2.89 64.27
C ARG A 67 -20.86 -4.33 64.10
N PHE A 68 -19.91 -4.70 64.95
CA PHE A 68 -19.84 -6.09 65.45
C PHE A 68 -21.14 -6.51 66.20
N THR A 69 -22.11 -5.59 66.33
CA THR A 69 -23.27 -5.65 67.23
C THR A 69 -24.62 -5.72 66.51
N SER A 70 -24.68 -5.72 65.17
CA SER A 70 -25.99 -5.96 64.52
C SER A 70 -26.35 -7.45 64.60
N ASN A 71 -27.60 -7.75 64.99
CA ASN A 71 -28.10 -9.13 65.07
C ASN A 71 -27.87 -9.90 63.77
N ASN A 72 -27.96 -9.23 62.62
CA ASN A 72 -27.76 -9.85 61.30
C ASN A 72 -26.30 -10.19 61.00
N GLN A 73 -25.32 -9.36 61.41
CA GLN A 73 -23.89 -9.68 61.26
C GLN A 73 -23.50 -10.86 62.18
N MET A 74 -23.97 -10.84 63.43
CA MET A 74 -23.73 -11.96 64.36
C MET A 74 -24.33 -13.27 63.84
N ALA A 75 -25.54 -13.22 63.28
CA ALA A 75 -26.18 -14.37 62.64
C ALA A 75 -25.41 -14.86 61.41
N THR A 76 -24.89 -13.95 60.59
CA THR A 76 -24.02 -14.25 59.45
C THR A 76 -22.74 -14.97 59.87
N ASN A 77 -22.05 -14.46 60.90
CA ASN A 77 -20.83 -15.03 61.45
C ASN A 77 -21.09 -16.41 62.07
N ARG A 78 -22.20 -16.57 62.82
CA ARG A 78 -22.61 -17.86 63.39
C ARG A 78 -22.87 -18.87 62.28
N ARG A 79 -23.62 -18.50 61.25
CA ARG A 79 -23.94 -19.39 60.13
C ARG A 79 -22.71 -19.81 59.35
N PHE A 80 -21.74 -18.92 59.16
CA PHE A 80 -20.43 -19.23 58.56
C PHE A 80 -19.72 -20.37 59.32
N LYS A 81 -19.69 -20.29 60.65
CA LYS A 81 -19.09 -21.32 61.53
C LYS A 81 -19.88 -22.63 61.48
N THR A 82 -21.21 -22.58 61.62
CA THR A 82 -22.07 -23.77 61.61
C THR A 82 -21.97 -24.55 60.31
N LEU A 83 -21.92 -23.86 59.16
CA LEU A 83 -21.80 -24.49 57.86
C LEU A 83 -20.34 -24.91 57.53
N LYS A 84 -19.37 -24.65 58.42
CA LYS A 84 -17.95 -24.96 58.23
C LYS A 84 -17.36 -24.36 56.93
N VAL A 85 -17.84 -23.19 56.53
CA VAL A 85 -17.47 -22.53 55.26
C VAL A 85 -15.95 -22.26 55.18
N GLY A 86 -15.32 -21.95 56.32
CA GLY A 86 -13.90 -21.62 56.41
C GLY A 86 -12.92 -22.81 56.25
N MET A 87 -13.42 -24.05 56.17
CA MET A 87 -12.56 -25.25 56.12
C MET A 87 -11.98 -25.50 54.72
N GLU A 88 -12.73 -25.11 53.66
CA GLU A 88 -12.36 -25.29 52.26
C GLU A 88 -11.54 -24.10 51.76
N LYS A 89 -10.23 -24.11 52.00
CA LYS A 89 -9.35 -22.93 51.78
C LYS A 89 -9.25 -22.52 50.30
N SER A 90 -8.79 -23.42 49.43
CA SER A 90 -8.40 -23.07 48.05
C SER A 90 -9.51 -23.22 47.02
N THR A 91 -10.68 -23.70 47.43
CA THR A 91 -11.91 -23.93 46.64
C THR A 91 -13.12 -23.28 47.31
N LEU A 92 -12.88 -22.37 48.26
CA LEU A 92 -13.88 -21.70 49.09
C LEU A 92 -15.12 -21.27 48.30
N PHE A 93 -14.90 -20.51 47.23
CA PHE A 93 -15.96 -19.90 46.42
C PHE A 93 -16.76 -20.91 45.58
N GLU A 94 -16.24 -22.12 45.41
CA GLU A 94 -16.88 -23.23 44.69
C GLU A 94 -17.61 -24.18 45.65
N SER A 95 -17.30 -24.11 46.94
CA SER A 95 -17.76 -25.08 47.93
C SER A 95 -19.27 -25.00 48.18
N VAL A 96 -19.91 -26.15 48.34
CA VAL A 96 -21.34 -26.26 48.72
C VAL A 96 -21.64 -25.53 50.04
N PRO A 97 -20.78 -25.62 51.09
CA PRO A 97 -20.91 -24.79 52.30
C PRO A 97 -21.00 -23.29 52.02
N PHE A 98 -20.12 -22.76 51.15
CA PHE A 98 -20.11 -21.35 50.79
C PHE A 98 -21.39 -20.94 50.06
N GLN A 99 -21.86 -21.75 49.10
CA GLN A 99 -23.12 -21.47 48.39
C GLN A 99 -24.32 -21.43 49.34
N ARG A 100 -24.43 -22.40 50.27
CA ARG A 100 -25.49 -22.42 51.29
C ARG A 100 -25.42 -21.22 52.23
N TRP A 101 -24.21 -20.77 52.55
CA TRP A 101 -24.00 -19.59 53.38
C TRP A 101 -24.38 -18.29 52.65
N VAL A 102 -23.98 -18.15 51.38
CA VAL A 102 -24.37 -17.01 50.53
C VAL A 102 -25.90 -16.92 50.45
N GLN A 103 -26.60 -18.02 50.16
CA GLN A 103 -28.07 -18.04 50.12
C GLN A 103 -28.72 -17.58 51.43
N TYR A 104 -28.18 -18.03 52.56
CA TYR A 104 -28.67 -17.60 53.88
C TYR A 104 -28.51 -16.09 54.07
N VAL A 105 -27.33 -15.55 53.78
CA VAL A 105 -27.06 -14.12 53.95
C VAL A 105 -27.91 -13.30 52.97
N SER A 106 -28.05 -13.74 51.71
CA SER A 106 -28.94 -13.08 50.73
C SER A 106 -30.40 -13.01 51.23
N LYS A 107 -30.90 -14.06 51.89
CA LYS A 107 -32.24 -14.05 52.50
C LYS A 107 -32.32 -13.10 53.70
N ALA A 108 -31.32 -13.12 54.58
CA ALA A 108 -31.27 -12.26 55.77
C ALA A 108 -31.15 -10.77 55.42
N TYR A 109 -30.51 -10.45 54.30
CA TYR A 109 -30.28 -9.09 53.80
C TYR A 109 -31.13 -8.75 52.58
N LYS A 110 -32.28 -9.41 52.37
CA LYS A 110 -33.14 -9.22 51.18
C LYS A 110 -33.51 -7.75 50.90
N LYS A 111 -33.64 -6.93 51.95
CA LYS A 111 -33.97 -5.49 51.85
C LYS A 111 -32.76 -4.58 51.61
N ASN A 112 -31.54 -5.09 51.77
CA ASN A 112 -30.28 -4.36 51.55
C ASN A 112 -29.16 -5.35 51.17
N PRO A 113 -29.14 -5.86 49.93
CA PRO A 113 -28.19 -6.87 49.48
C PRO A 113 -26.72 -6.45 49.65
N GLU A 114 -26.40 -5.18 49.43
CA GLU A 114 -25.04 -4.63 49.55
C GLU A 114 -24.50 -4.76 50.98
N ALA A 115 -25.35 -4.53 51.99
CA ALA A 115 -24.97 -4.76 53.39
C ALA A 115 -24.70 -6.24 53.68
N GLY A 116 -25.39 -7.16 52.99
CA GLY A 116 -25.13 -8.60 53.07
C GLY A 116 -23.76 -8.96 52.47
N GLU A 117 -23.40 -8.39 51.32
CA GLU A 117 -22.09 -8.60 50.70
C GLU A 117 -20.94 -8.06 51.58
N VAL A 118 -21.12 -6.87 52.16
CA VAL A 118 -20.17 -6.29 53.13
C VAL A 118 -20.03 -7.20 54.35
N ALA A 119 -21.14 -7.75 54.86
CA ALA A 119 -21.14 -8.68 55.98
C ALA A 119 -20.38 -9.98 55.66
N MET A 120 -20.53 -10.52 54.44
CA MET A 120 -19.78 -11.69 54.00
C MET A 120 -18.28 -11.41 53.95
N VAL A 121 -17.87 -10.31 53.30
CA VAL A 121 -16.44 -9.95 53.20
C VAL A 121 -15.82 -9.68 54.57
N SER A 122 -16.56 -9.01 55.47
CA SER A 122 -16.12 -8.81 56.86
C SER A 122 -15.85 -10.14 57.57
N THR A 123 -16.80 -11.09 57.47
CA THR A 123 -16.66 -12.44 58.06
C THR A 123 -15.43 -13.17 57.51
N LEU A 124 -15.22 -13.11 56.20
CA LEU A 124 -14.09 -13.74 55.53
C LEU A 124 -12.76 -13.11 55.92
N ARG A 125 -12.72 -11.77 56.05
CA ARG A 125 -11.54 -11.01 56.47
C ARG A 125 -11.16 -11.35 57.91
N ASP A 126 -12.13 -11.41 58.82
CA ASP A 126 -11.89 -11.79 60.22
C ASP A 126 -11.39 -13.23 60.36
N HIS A 127 -11.87 -14.14 59.51
CA HIS A 127 -11.48 -15.54 59.56
C HIS A 127 -10.10 -15.81 58.94
N TYR A 128 -9.82 -15.25 57.77
CA TYR A 128 -8.62 -15.56 56.99
C TYR A 128 -7.49 -14.54 57.15
N GLY A 129 -7.82 -13.31 57.55
CA GLY A 129 -6.95 -12.15 57.42
C GLY A 129 -6.85 -11.67 55.96
N ASP A 130 -6.55 -10.38 55.79
CA ASP A 130 -6.57 -9.72 54.48
C ASP A 130 -5.73 -10.42 53.42
N ARG A 131 -4.48 -10.75 53.75
CA ARG A 131 -3.53 -11.33 52.79
C ARG A 131 -4.00 -12.69 52.25
N LYS A 132 -4.53 -13.57 53.11
CA LYS A 132 -4.99 -14.89 52.66
C LYS A 132 -6.29 -14.76 51.86
N LEU A 133 -7.19 -13.88 52.29
CA LEU A 133 -8.43 -13.61 51.58
C LEU A 133 -8.17 -13.13 50.14
N VAL A 134 -7.23 -12.20 49.95
CA VAL A 134 -6.85 -11.72 48.61
C VAL A 134 -6.35 -12.86 47.72
N LYS A 135 -5.53 -13.77 48.26
CA LYS A 135 -5.06 -14.94 47.48
C LYS A 135 -6.23 -15.83 47.02
N TYR A 136 -7.23 -16.03 47.88
CA TYR A 136 -8.41 -16.82 47.50
C TYR A 136 -9.28 -16.09 46.48
N LEU A 137 -9.43 -14.77 46.60
CA LEU A 137 -10.15 -13.95 45.61
C LEU A 137 -9.47 -13.98 44.25
N VAL A 138 -8.15 -13.78 44.21
CA VAL A 138 -7.35 -13.87 42.98
C VAL A 138 -7.54 -15.23 42.30
N LYS A 139 -7.46 -16.32 43.05
CA LYS A 139 -7.68 -17.66 42.49
C LYS A 139 -9.11 -17.83 41.98
N ALA A 140 -10.10 -17.37 42.74
CA ALA A 140 -11.51 -17.42 42.35
C ALA A 140 -11.83 -16.55 41.12
N GLN A 141 -11.02 -15.54 40.79
CA GLN A 141 -11.18 -14.78 39.56
C GLN A 141 -10.74 -15.53 38.30
N GLN A 142 -9.96 -16.60 38.43
CA GLN A 142 -9.52 -17.43 37.30
C GLN A 142 -10.61 -18.41 36.84
N ASN A 143 -11.61 -18.70 37.69
CA ASN A 143 -12.75 -19.54 37.36
C ASN A 143 -13.96 -18.69 36.96
N SER A 144 -14.53 -18.94 35.78
CA SER A 144 -15.66 -18.19 35.21
C SER A 144 -16.89 -18.18 36.12
N ASN A 145 -17.14 -19.27 36.85
CA ASN A 145 -18.28 -19.41 37.76
C ASN A 145 -18.17 -18.54 39.00
N THR A 146 -16.95 -18.30 39.49
CA THR A 146 -16.69 -17.54 40.71
C THR A 146 -16.17 -16.13 40.45
N MET A 147 -15.85 -15.78 39.19
CA MET A 147 -15.25 -14.50 38.82
C MET A 147 -16.09 -13.29 39.25
N LYS A 148 -17.42 -13.35 39.04
CA LYS A 148 -18.32 -12.22 39.36
C LYS A 148 -18.33 -11.92 40.86
N ILE A 149 -18.50 -12.93 41.70
CA ILE A 149 -18.52 -12.77 43.16
C ILE A 149 -17.14 -12.38 43.69
N ALA A 150 -16.06 -12.93 43.13
CA ALA A 150 -14.71 -12.61 43.53
C ALA A 150 -14.34 -11.15 43.23
N LYS A 151 -14.69 -10.60 42.05
CA LYS A 151 -14.49 -9.16 41.73
C LYS A 151 -15.31 -8.24 42.63
N LYS A 152 -16.53 -8.65 42.99
CA LYS A 152 -17.37 -7.88 43.91
C LYS A 152 -16.75 -7.84 45.31
N PHE A 153 -16.32 -8.98 45.83
CA PHE A 153 -15.68 -9.08 47.14
C PHE A 153 -14.33 -8.38 47.18
N GLU A 154 -13.56 -8.43 46.09
CA GLU A 154 -12.34 -7.64 45.90
C GLU A 154 -12.60 -6.14 46.10
N SER A 155 -13.61 -5.60 45.40
CA SER A 155 -13.95 -4.18 45.48
C SER A 155 -14.34 -3.75 46.90
N ILE A 156 -15.10 -4.60 47.60
CA ILE A 156 -15.50 -4.37 49.01
C ILE A 156 -14.29 -4.45 49.93
N GLN A 157 -13.37 -5.40 49.71
CA GLN A 157 -12.14 -5.49 50.51
C GLN A 157 -11.26 -4.24 50.33
N ILE A 158 -11.15 -3.71 49.11
CA ILE A 158 -10.48 -2.43 48.85
C ILE A 158 -11.18 -1.28 49.59
N ASP A 159 -12.52 -1.25 49.64
CA ASP A 159 -13.26 -0.24 50.42
C ASP A 159 -12.93 -0.32 51.92
N PHE A 160 -12.81 -1.53 52.48
CA PHE A 160 -12.38 -1.70 53.88
C PHE A 160 -11.00 -1.11 54.13
N TRP A 161 -10.02 -1.38 53.26
CA TRP A 161 -8.67 -0.80 53.39
C TRP A 161 -8.67 0.72 53.31
N ILE A 162 -9.48 1.31 52.42
CA ILE A 162 -9.61 2.77 52.29
C ILE A 162 -10.22 3.38 53.56
N ILE A 163 -11.24 2.75 54.16
CA ILE A 163 -11.88 3.21 55.41
C ILE A 163 -10.93 3.08 56.59
N GLU A 164 -10.11 2.02 56.59
CA GLU A 164 -9.00 1.83 57.53
C GLU A 164 -7.86 2.83 57.34
N LYS A 165 -7.98 3.75 56.38
CA LYS A 165 -6.98 4.77 56.04
C LYS A 165 -5.63 4.16 55.68
N LYS A 166 -5.62 2.94 55.13
CA LYS A 166 -4.40 2.31 54.63
C LYS A 166 -3.78 3.16 53.53
N THR A 167 -2.46 3.22 53.52
CA THR A 167 -1.66 3.86 52.49
C THR A 167 -1.22 2.86 51.42
N ALA A 168 -0.76 3.33 50.27
CA ALA A 168 -0.18 2.47 49.24
C ALA A 168 1.02 1.69 49.78
N ASP A 169 1.89 2.32 50.58
CA ASP A 169 3.05 1.69 51.18
C ASP A 169 2.67 0.56 52.16
N GLU A 170 1.75 0.82 53.08
CA GLU A 170 1.26 -0.21 54.01
C GLU A 170 0.64 -1.39 53.26
N MET A 171 -0.13 -1.13 52.19
CA MET A 171 -0.73 -2.19 51.40
C MET A 171 0.30 -2.99 50.61
N PHE A 172 1.35 -2.33 50.10
CA PHE A 172 2.46 -3.01 49.41
C PHE A 172 3.15 -4.00 50.36
N HIS A 173 3.41 -3.58 51.60
CA HIS A 173 3.99 -4.42 52.65
C HIS A 173 3.03 -5.53 53.11
N LEU A 174 1.74 -5.23 53.33
CA LEU A 174 0.73 -6.21 53.77
C LEU A 174 0.60 -7.36 52.77
N LEU A 175 0.62 -7.05 51.47
CA LEU A 175 0.55 -8.05 50.40
C LEU A 175 1.87 -8.81 50.23
N LYS A 176 2.95 -8.40 50.93
CA LYS A 176 4.32 -8.91 50.81
C LYS A 176 4.83 -8.85 49.37
N LEU A 177 4.55 -7.74 48.70
CA LEU A 177 5.16 -7.39 47.43
C LEU A 177 6.61 -6.95 47.68
N SER A 178 7.52 -7.36 46.82
CA SER A 178 8.93 -6.93 46.86
C SER A 178 9.40 -6.64 45.45
N VAL A 179 10.17 -5.57 45.30
CA VAL A 179 10.83 -5.17 44.05
C VAL A 179 12.01 -6.07 43.69
N ASP A 180 12.51 -6.86 44.64
CA ASP A 180 13.62 -7.80 44.44
C ASP A 180 13.18 -9.11 43.78
N LYS A 181 11.87 -9.32 43.63
CA LYS A 181 11.32 -10.50 42.98
C LYS A 181 11.16 -10.27 41.48
N ASP A 182 11.74 -11.17 40.70
CA ASP A 182 11.70 -11.11 39.24
C ASP A 182 10.27 -11.29 38.68
N ASP A 183 9.38 -11.98 39.42
CA ASP A 183 7.98 -12.20 39.07
C ASP A 183 7.02 -11.09 39.55
N LEU A 184 7.53 -9.96 40.08
CA LEU A 184 6.71 -8.90 40.66
C LEU A 184 5.63 -8.41 39.69
N LEU A 185 5.99 -8.13 38.43
CA LEU A 185 5.05 -7.61 37.44
C LEU A 185 4.00 -8.64 37.01
N GLU A 186 4.25 -9.93 37.21
CA GLU A 186 3.30 -11.01 36.93
C GLU A 186 2.34 -11.24 38.10
N SER A 187 2.72 -10.79 39.30
CA SER A 187 1.97 -11.00 40.53
C SER A 187 0.54 -10.45 40.44
N ALA A 188 -0.43 -11.33 40.61
CA ALA A 188 -1.83 -10.94 40.78
C ALA A 188 -2.05 -10.08 42.05
N LEU A 189 -1.17 -10.21 43.06
CA LEU A 189 -1.20 -9.33 44.23
C LEU A 189 -0.73 -7.91 43.90
N LEU A 190 0.14 -7.73 42.88
CA LEU A 190 0.48 -6.40 42.39
C LEU A 190 -0.73 -5.76 41.69
N LYS A 191 -1.48 -6.53 40.89
CA LYS A 191 -2.71 -6.05 40.23
C LYS A 191 -3.73 -5.56 41.27
N MET A 192 -3.87 -6.29 42.37
CA MET A 192 -4.67 -5.91 43.54
C MET A 192 -4.22 -4.60 44.18
N TRP A 193 -2.91 -4.44 44.38
CA TRP A 193 -2.33 -3.21 44.91
C TRP A 193 -2.59 -2.02 43.98
N ILE A 194 -2.41 -2.19 42.66
CA ILE A 194 -2.71 -1.18 41.65
C ILE A 194 -4.20 -0.77 41.73
N SER A 195 -5.13 -1.73 41.80
CA SER A 195 -6.56 -1.45 41.96
C SER A 195 -6.87 -0.65 43.22
N PHE A 196 -6.22 -1.01 44.34
CA PHE A 196 -6.35 -0.27 45.61
C PHE A 196 -5.88 1.18 45.46
N VAL A 197 -4.67 1.41 44.93
CA VAL A 197 -4.13 2.77 44.80
C VAL A 197 -4.98 3.62 43.83
N LYS A 198 -5.44 3.05 42.71
CA LYS A 198 -6.39 3.72 41.80
C LYS A 198 -7.67 4.15 42.52
N LYS A 199 -8.26 3.27 43.34
CA LYS A 199 -9.51 3.54 44.07
C LYS A 199 -9.30 4.47 45.27
N LEU A 200 -8.10 4.48 45.86
CA LEU A 200 -7.69 5.42 46.90
C LEU A 200 -7.63 6.85 46.34
N GLY A 201 -7.16 7.02 45.11
CA GLY A 201 -7.20 8.28 44.37
C GLY A 201 -6.30 9.39 44.92
N LYS A 202 -5.29 9.04 45.74
CA LYS A 202 -4.32 9.99 46.30
C LYS A 202 -3.06 10.17 45.45
N GLU A 203 -2.72 9.18 44.65
CA GLU A 203 -1.53 9.14 43.79
C GLU A 203 -1.79 8.23 42.59
N ASP A 204 -0.98 8.35 41.54
CA ASP A 204 -1.01 7.39 40.44
C ASP A 204 -0.29 6.09 40.85
N PRO A 205 -0.91 4.91 40.65
CA PRO A 205 -0.32 3.63 41.05
C PRO A 205 1.02 3.32 40.37
N TYR A 206 1.21 3.79 39.14
CA TYR A 206 2.42 3.51 38.38
C TYR A 206 3.52 4.50 38.73
N ASP A 207 3.20 5.77 39.01
CA ASP A 207 4.16 6.71 39.62
C ASP A 207 4.69 6.15 40.95
N ALA A 208 3.79 5.67 41.82
CA ALA A 208 4.16 5.08 43.11
C ALA A 208 4.96 3.78 42.96
N LEU A 209 4.63 2.93 41.97
CA LEU A 209 5.37 1.71 41.68
C LEU A 209 6.74 1.99 41.08
N LEU A 210 6.84 2.99 40.18
CA LEU A 210 8.10 3.43 39.59
C LEU A 210 9.06 3.89 40.68
N LEU A 211 8.60 4.72 41.63
CA LEU A 211 9.39 5.19 42.78
C LEU A 211 9.91 4.04 43.67
N LYS A 212 9.22 2.91 43.71
CA LYS A 212 9.71 1.71 44.41
C LYS A 212 10.77 0.97 43.60
N LEU A 213 10.56 0.84 42.29
CA LEU A 213 11.49 0.18 41.38
C LEU A 213 12.82 0.95 41.26
N THR A 214 12.79 2.28 41.26
CA THR A 214 14.00 3.13 41.22
C THR A 214 14.85 3.06 42.48
N LYS A 215 14.36 2.46 43.57
CA LYS A 215 15.18 2.17 44.76
C LYS A 215 16.03 0.91 44.58
N ARG A 216 15.65 0.02 43.67
CA ARG A 216 16.38 -1.22 43.36
C ARG A 216 17.25 -1.05 42.12
N PHE A 217 16.67 -0.50 41.06
CA PHE A 217 17.31 -0.36 39.76
C PHE A 217 17.77 1.08 39.57
N ASP A 218 18.96 1.26 39.02
CA ASP A 218 19.31 2.55 38.42
C ASP A 218 18.45 2.85 37.18
N GLU A 219 18.57 4.06 36.65
CA GLU A 219 17.67 4.53 35.59
C GLU A 219 17.80 3.70 34.29
N ASP A 220 19.01 3.22 33.94
CA ASP A 220 19.22 2.43 32.72
C ASP A 220 18.84 0.96 32.91
N GLU A 221 19.18 0.33 34.04
CA GLU A 221 18.71 -1.02 34.36
C GLU A 221 17.18 -1.08 34.39
N LEU A 222 16.53 -0.06 34.94
CA LEU A 222 15.07 0.03 34.99
C LEU A 222 14.47 0.14 33.59
N ALA A 223 15.01 1.00 32.72
CA ALA A 223 14.54 1.13 31.35
C ALA A 223 14.62 -0.22 30.61
N HIS A 224 15.74 -0.94 30.75
CA HIS A 224 15.92 -2.26 30.15
C HIS A 224 15.03 -3.34 30.75
N PHE A 225 14.80 -3.31 32.06
CA PHE A 225 13.84 -4.17 32.72
C PHE A 225 12.44 -3.99 32.13
N LEU A 226 11.99 -2.75 31.92
CA LEU A 226 10.68 -2.45 31.35
C LEU A 226 10.56 -2.88 29.88
N ILE A 227 11.61 -2.71 29.08
CA ILE A 227 11.63 -3.19 27.69
C ILE A 227 11.42 -4.71 27.63
N ARG A 228 12.17 -5.48 28.45
CA ARG A 228 12.00 -6.94 28.54
C ARG A 228 10.61 -7.32 29.04
N ALA A 229 10.11 -6.64 30.07
CA ALA A 229 8.77 -6.87 30.60
C ALA A 229 7.67 -6.51 29.57
N LYS A 230 7.92 -5.61 28.63
CA LYS A 230 6.95 -5.26 27.58
C LYS A 230 6.84 -6.34 26.50
N ALA A 231 7.89 -7.15 26.32
CA ALA A 231 7.90 -8.26 25.37
C ALA A 231 6.96 -9.41 25.81
N SER A 232 6.80 -9.65 27.11
CA SER A 232 5.90 -10.69 27.63
C SER A 232 4.43 -10.23 27.71
N ASP A 233 3.50 -11.05 27.20
CA ASP A 233 2.06 -10.77 27.22
C ASP A 233 1.51 -10.54 28.64
N SER A 234 2.01 -11.28 29.64
CA SER A 234 1.53 -11.24 31.03
C SER A 234 1.83 -9.90 31.72
N THR A 235 2.93 -9.26 31.35
CA THR A 235 3.46 -8.04 31.97
C THR A 235 3.32 -6.80 31.10
N ARG A 236 3.06 -6.95 29.79
CA ARG A 236 3.05 -5.87 28.78
C ARG A 236 2.30 -4.62 29.21
N HIS A 237 1.09 -4.79 29.76
CA HIS A 237 0.27 -3.65 30.18
C HIS A 237 0.91 -2.86 31.32
N ILE A 238 1.40 -3.54 32.37
CA ILE A 238 2.03 -2.86 33.52
C ILE A 238 3.36 -2.23 33.08
N ALA A 239 4.15 -2.94 32.28
CA ALA A 239 5.40 -2.43 31.74
C ALA A 239 5.20 -1.17 30.87
N SER A 240 4.14 -1.14 30.04
CA SER A 240 3.81 0.02 29.21
C SER A 240 3.37 1.23 30.04
N GLU A 241 2.60 1.02 31.11
CA GLU A 241 2.23 2.10 32.03
C GLU A 241 3.44 2.62 32.83
N LEU A 242 4.34 1.73 33.25
CA LEU A 242 5.60 2.09 33.90
C LEU A 242 6.53 2.86 32.95
N GLU A 243 6.65 2.44 31.70
CA GLU A 243 7.40 3.17 30.66
C GLU A 243 6.79 4.56 30.45
N ARG A 244 5.46 4.67 30.35
CA ARG A 244 4.77 5.96 30.21
C ARG A 244 5.10 6.92 31.36
N VAL A 245 5.04 6.47 32.61
CA VAL A 245 5.38 7.33 33.76
C VAL A 245 6.89 7.61 33.84
N GLN A 246 7.75 6.68 33.42
CA GLN A 246 9.19 6.89 33.32
C GLN A 246 9.52 8.00 32.31
N LEU A 247 8.92 7.96 31.11
CA LEU A 247 9.10 8.99 30.09
C LEU A 247 8.61 10.36 30.58
N LYS A 248 7.47 10.41 31.28
CA LYS A 248 6.96 11.65 31.90
C LYS A 248 7.94 12.19 32.93
N ASN A 249 8.51 11.32 33.77
CA ASN A 249 9.51 11.70 34.76
C ASN A 249 10.78 12.25 34.08
N TRP A 250 11.28 11.59 33.03
CA TRP A 250 12.41 12.09 32.24
C TRP A 250 12.13 13.48 31.64
N LEU A 251 10.92 13.72 31.12
CA LEU A 251 10.53 15.06 30.63
C LEU A 251 10.51 16.10 31.75
N SER A 252 9.91 15.78 32.90
CA SER A 252 9.85 16.70 34.05
C SER A 252 11.21 17.04 34.64
N ASN A 253 12.17 16.11 34.59
CA ASN A 253 13.54 16.33 35.04
C ASN A 253 14.44 16.94 33.95
N GLY A 254 13.89 17.34 32.81
CA GLY A 254 14.63 18.01 31.74
C GLY A 254 15.70 17.15 31.07
N LYS A 255 15.55 15.81 31.07
CA LYS A 255 16.48 14.92 30.37
C LYS A 255 16.50 15.27 28.87
N THR A 256 17.67 15.20 28.26
CA THR A 256 17.85 15.48 26.84
C THR A 256 17.57 14.26 25.99
N ALA A 257 17.46 14.45 24.67
CA ALA A 257 17.41 13.34 23.72
C ALA A 257 18.64 12.42 23.85
N ASP A 258 19.82 12.97 24.15
CA ASP A 258 21.06 12.21 24.35
C ASP A 258 21.05 11.40 25.65
N ASP A 259 20.50 11.95 26.72
CA ASP A 259 20.36 11.23 27.99
C ASP A 259 19.43 10.02 27.82
N ALA A 260 18.25 10.24 27.23
CA ALA A 260 17.31 9.16 26.94
C ALA A 260 17.90 8.09 26.01
N PHE A 261 18.72 8.50 25.04
CA PHE A 261 19.41 7.57 24.14
C PHE A 261 20.35 6.63 24.89
N LYS A 262 21.12 7.16 25.86
CA LYS A 262 22.02 6.36 26.72
C LYS A 262 21.26 5.49 27.71
N LEU A 263 20.20 6.01 28.34
CA LEU A 263 19.37 5.24 29.29
C LEU A 263 18.70 4.03 28.63
N LEU A 264 18.40 4.14 27.33
CA LEU A 264 17.86 3.05 26.51
C LEU A 264 18.94 2.14 25.90
N ARG A 265 20.22 2.35 26.28
CA ARG A 265 21.46 1.72 25.77
C ARG A 265 21.53 1.65 24.24
N LEU A 266 20.99 2.64 23.54
CA LEU A 266 21.06 2.73 22.09
C LEU A 266 22.47 3.04 21.58
N ASN A 267 23.34 3.54 22.47
CA ASN A 267 24.76 3.76 22.21
C ASN A 267 25.60 2.48 22.20
N ALA A 268 25.08 1.35 22.70
CA ALA A 268 25.77 0.07 22.65
C ALA A 268 25.58 -0.66 21.30
N ALA A 269 24.51 -0.34 20.58
CA ALA A 269 24.29 -0.84 19.23
C ALA A 269 25.13 -0.04 18.22
N THR A 270 25.91 -0.74 17.40
CA THR A 270 26.69 -0.09 16.34
C THR A 270 26.03 -0.30 15.00
N GLY A 271 26.08 0.72 14.15
CA GLY A 271 25.72 0.56 12.77
C GLY A 271 24.22 0.40 12.50
N ASP A 272 23.80 -0.60 11.71
CA ASP A 272 22.40 -0.90 11.39
C ASP A 272 21.68 -1.69 12.50
N GLU A 273 22.41 -2.29 13.45
CA GLU A 273 21.83 -2.97 14.61
C GLU A 273 20.94 -2.05 15.44
N ILE A 274 21.24 -0.75 15.45
CA ILE A 274 20.41 0.24 16.14
C ILE A 274 19.01 0.32 15.54
N LEU A 275 18.87 0.17 14.22
CA LEU A 275 17.57 0.24 13.53
C LEU A 275 16.69 -0.96 13.91
N ARG A 276 17.30 -2.08 14.32
CA ARG A 276 16.60 -3.28 14.80
C ARG A 276 16.35 -3.26 16.32
N ASN A 277 16.93 -2.29 17.04
CA ASN A 277 16.79 -2.22 18.48
C ASN A 277 15.36 -1.74 18.87
N PRO A 278 14.57 -2.56 19.60
CA PRO A 278 13.18 -2.22 19.94
C PRO A 278 13.06 -0.96 20.80
N SER A 279 14.10 -0.61 21.56
CA SER A 279 14.15 0.58 22.39
C SER A 279 14.17 1.88 21.57
N LEU A 280 14.54 1.80 20.29
CA LEU A 280 14.62 2.97 19.42
C LEU A 280 13.23 3.62 19.21
N ARG A 281 12.16 2.82 19.22
CA ARG A 281 10.79 3.33 19.14
C ARG A 281 10.42 4.19 20.36
N THR A 282 10.86 3.76 21.54
CA THR A 282 10.66 4.50 22.80
C THR A 282 11.44 5.81 22.74
N TRP A 283 12.68 5.79 22.25
CA TRP A 283 13.47 7.01 22.06
C TRP A 283 12.83 7.99 21.07
N ILE A 284 12.34 7.53 19.92
CA ILE A 284 11.63 8.41 18.96
C ILE A 284 10.42 9.06 19.62
N SER A 285 9.61 8.28 20.34
CA SER A 285 8.43 8.81 21.05
C SER A 285 8.80 9.85 22.10
N TYR A 286 9.91 9.63 22.81
CA TYR A 286 10.43 10.58 23.79
C TYR A 286 10.90 11.88 23.13
N VAL A 287 11.67 11.81 22.05
CA VAL A 287 12.16 12.99 21.33
C VAL A 287 11.01 13.78 20.71
N THR A 288 10.01 13.09 20.15
CA THR A 288 8.78 13.74 19.68
C THR A 288 8.05 14.45 20.82
N ALA A 289 8.01 13.88 22.03
CA ALA A 289 7.38 14.51 23.19
C ALA A 289 8.20 15.68 23.77
N LEU A 290 9.52 15.71 23.58
CA LEU A 290 10.34 16.87 23.92
C LEU A 290 9.99 18.09 23.06
N ASP A 291 9.53 17.88 21.83
CA ASP A 291 9.11 18.92 20.87
C ASP A 291 10.18 20.01 20.65
N LYS A 292 11.46 19.60 20.66
CA LYS A 292 12.61 20.49 20.44
C LYS A 292 13.22 20.35 19.06
N GLU A 293 13.31 19.11 18.56
CA GLU A 293 13.93 18.76 17.28
C GLU A 293 13.22 17.54 16.68
N ASP A 294 13.33 17.37 15.36
CA ASP A 294 12.80 16.18 14.70
C ASP A 294 13.60 14.93 15.11
N ALA A 295 12.87 13.90 15.56
CA ALA A 295 13.48 12.67 16.07
C ALA A 295 14.24 11.89 14.99
N TYR A 296 13.77 11.91 13.74
CA TYR A 296 14.43 11.23 12.63
C TYR A 296 15.67 11.99 12.17
N HIS A 297 15.66 13.32 12.21
CA HIS A 297 16.83 14.15 11.99
C HIS A 297 17.91 13.91 13.06
N LEU A 298 17.55 13.87 14.35
CA LEU A 298 18.51 13.53 15.41
C LEU A 298 19.06 12.11 15.27
N LEU A 299 18.22 11.15 14.88
CA LEU A 299 18.67 9.78 14.58
C LEU A 299 19.66 9.76 13.41
N LEU A 300 19.35 10.50 12.35
CA LEU A 300 20.22 10.65 11.18
C LEU A 300 21.59 11.20 11.58
N VAL A 301 21.64 12.28 12.36
CA VAL A 301 22.89 12.88 12.85
C VAL A 301 23.72 11.87 13.66
N LYS A 302 23.06 11.02 14.47
CA LYS A 302 23.75 9.96 15.23
C LYS A 302 24.32 8.89 14.31
N LEU A 303 23.58 8.45 13.29
CA LEU A 303 24.03 7.45 12.32
C LEU A 303 25.17 7.95 11.44
N MET A 304 25.14 9.23 11.06
CA MET A 304 26.20 9.89 10.27
C MET A 304 27.55 9.98 11.01
N LYS A 305 27.61 9.67 12.31
CA LYS A 305 28.89 9.53 13.03
C LYS A 305 29.64 8.24 12.68
N TYR A 306 28.92 7.22 12.19
CA TYR A 306 29.46 5.90 11.89
C TYR A 306 29.51 5.61 10.39
N TYR A 307 28.69 6.31 9.60
CA TYR A 307 28.55 6.10 8.17
C TYR A 307 28.65 7.42 7.42
N ASP A 308 29.35 7.39 6.27
CA ASP A 308 29.18 8.46 5.29
C ASP A 308 27.76 8.44 4.70
N GLU A 309 27.36 9.56 4.10
CA GLU A 309 25.98 9.73 3.60
C GLU A 309 25.60 8.71 2.51
N GLY A 310 26.57 8.24 1.71
CA GLY A 310 26.36 7.26 0.65
C GLY A 310 26.14 5.85 1.18
N GLU A 311 27.01 5.42 2.12
CA GLU A 311 26.88 4.14 2.80
C GLU A 311 25.57 4.06 3.61
N LEU A 312 25.22 5.15 4.30
CA LEU A 312 23.96 5.23 5.03
C LEU A 312 22.76 5.10 4.08
N ALA A 313 22.77 5.81 2.95
CA ALA A 313 21.68 5.72 1.96
C ALA A 313 21.51 4.29 1.43
N LYS A 314 22.59 3.61 1.04
CA LYS A 314 22.55 2.20 0.58
C LYS A 314 21.93 1.28 1.64
N ARG A 315 22.32 1.46 2.92
CA ARG A 315 21.76 0.70 4.04
C ARG A 315 20.28 0.99 4.26
N LEU A 316 19.84 2.25 4.12
CA LEU A 316 18.43 2.60 4.23
C LEU A 316 17.61 1.96 3.11
N VAL A 317 18.12 1.89 1.87
CA VAL A 317 17.43 1.21 0.78
C VAL A 317 17.29 -0.29 1.05
N ALA A 318 18.37 -0.95 1.51
CA ALA A 318 18.31 -2.36 1.91
C ALA A 318 17.32 -2.59 3.08
N ALA A 319 17.34 -1.72 4.09
CA ALA A 319 16.47 -1.80 5.25
C ALA A 319 14.98 -1.52 4.92
N LYS A 320 14.67 -0.77 3.85
CA LYS A 320 13.27 -0.57 3.41
C LYS A 320 12.62 -1.86 2.91
N ALA A 321 13.42 -2.77 2.34
CA ALA A 321 12.95 -4.10 1.96
C ALA A 321 12.88 -5.08 3.15
N ASP A 322 13.41 -4.70 4.32
CA ASP A 322 13.49 -5.53 5.51
C ASP A 322 12.44 -5.10 6.56
N TRP A 323 11.45 -5.96 6.78
CA TRP A 323 10.43 -5.83 7.83
C TRP A 323 10.94 -5.88 9.28
N SER A 324 12.24 -6.14 9.52
CA SER A 324 12.82 -6.23 10.86
C SER A 324 13.22 -4.90 11.51
N SER A 325 13.10 -3.77 10.79
CA SER A 325 13.34 -2.44 11.35
C SER A 325 12.32 -2.08 12.45
N SER A 326 12.81 -1.61 13.60
CA SER A 326 12.00 -1.13 14.73
C SER A 326 11.39 0.25 14.50
N VAL A 327 11.81 0.97 13.45
CA VAL A 327 11.39 2.34 13.11
C VAL A 327 11.06 2.51 11.62
N SER A 328 10.44 3.63 11.26
CA SER A 328 10.12 3.91 9.85
C SER A 328 11.38 4.32 9.07
N VAL A 329 11.91 3.41 8.26
CA VAL A 329 13.07 3.68 7.40
C VAL A 329 12.76 4.77 6.36
N ALA A 330 11.51 4.85 5.88
CA ALA A 330 11.07 5.92 4.98
C ALA A 330 11.14 7.32 5.62
N LYS A 331 10.79 7.47 6.90
CA LYS A 331 10.94 8.75 7.60
C LYS A 331 12.41 9.12 7.81
N LEU A 332 13.27 8.13 8.05
CA LEU A 332 14.71 8.35 8.16
C LEU A 332 15.36 8.74 6.83
N GLU A 333 14.97 8.10 5.72
CA GLU A 333 15.37 8.52 4.38
C GLU A 333 14.86 9.94 4.06
N GLN A 334 13.61 10.27 4.40
CA GLN A 334 13.11 11.64 4.22
C GLN A 334 13.94 12.65 5.01
N ALA A 335 14.39 12.32 6.23
CA ALA A 335 15.29 13.17 7.00
C ALA A 335 16.65 13.34 6.29
N LEU A 336 17.21 12.28 5.70
CA LEU A 336 18.42 12.35 4.87
C LEU A 336 18.22 13.29 3.68
N LEU A 337 17.14 13.12 2.92
CA LEU A 337 16.83 13.97 1.76
C LEU A 337 16.62 15.44 2.16
N ASN A 338 15.90 15.69 3.26
CA ASN A 338 15.72 17.04 3.80
C ASN A 338 17.06 17.66 4.22
N SER A 339 17.99 16.88 4.76
CA SER A 339 19.33 17.36 5.12
C SER A 339 20.13 17.77 3.88
N TRP A 340 20.00 17.04 2.76
CA TRP A 340 20.61 17.43 1.48
C TRP A 340 19.99 18.71 0.93
N LEU A 341 18.66 18.83 1.00
CA LEU A 341 17.94 20.02 0.54
C LEU A 341 18.33 21.26 1.35
N ALA A 342 18.43 21.13 2.68
CA ALA A 342 18.83 22.22 3.58
C ALA A 342 20.28 22.67 3.36
N LYS A 343 21.15 21.76 2.92
CA LYS A 343 22.54 22.05 2.51
C LYS A 343 22.66 22.44 1.04
N GLU A 344 21.54 22.68 0.35
CA GLU A 344 21.45 23.08 -1.06
C GLU A 344 22.19 22.14 -2.04
N LYS A 345 22.29 20.85 -1.70
CA LYS A 345 22.99 19.88 -2.54
C LYS A 345 22.31 19.75 -3.89
N THR A 346 23.09 19.77 -4.98
CA THR A 346 22.56 19.59 -6.32
C THR A 346 22.18 18.14 -6.58
N ALA A 347 21.47 17.88 -7.68
CA ALA A 347 21.22 16.52 -8.14
C ALA A 347 22.53 15.77 -8.42
N GLU A 348 23.54 16.48 -8.95
CA GLU A 348 24.87 15.92 -9.21
C GLU A 348 25.61 15.58 -7.91
N ASP A 349 25.52 16.43 -6.88
CA ASP A 349 26.11 16.14 -5.57
C ASP A 349 25.49 14.89 -4.96
N ALA A 350 24.15 14.79 -4.98
CA ALA A 350 23.44 13.61 -4.50
C ALA A 350 23.83 12.35 -5.29
N PHE A 351 24.03 12.47 -6.61
CA PHE A 351 24.47 11.37 -7.46
C PHE A 351 25.85 10.84 -7.04
N LYS A 352 26.80 11.74 -6.77
CA LYS A 352 28.16 11.43 -6.29
C LYS A 352 28.15 10.85 -4.88
N ILE A 353 27.35 11.44 -3.97
CA ILE A 353 27.20 10.94 -2.60
C ILE A 353 26.72 9.50 -2.59
N LEU A 354 25.76 9.17 -3.46
CA LEU A 354 25.22 7.81 -3.60
C LEU A 354 26.16 6.86 -4.34
N ARG A 355 27.31 7.35 -4.82
CA ARG A 355 28.32 6.60 -5.58
C ARG A 355 27.73 5.94 -6.83
N LEU A 356 26.74 6.59 -7.46
CA LEU A 356 26.12 6.09 -8.69
C LEU A 356 27.06 6.18 -9.90
N SER A 357 28.08 7.04 -9.83
CA SER A 357 29.15 7.15 -10.83
C SER A 357 30.14 6.00 -10.81
N ASP A 358 30.19 5.21 -9.73
CA ASP A 358 31.14 4.09 -9.60
C ASP A 358 30.66 2.87 -10.39
N ASP A 359 29.35 2.79 -10.67
CA ASP A 359 28.75 1.71 -11.45
C ASP A 359 28.94 1.96 -12.96
N ILE A 360 29.27 0.91 -13.71
CA ILE A 360 29.58 1.00 -15.14
C ILE A 360 28.48 0.30 -15.95
N GLY A 361 28.15 0.86 -17.12
CA GLY A 361 27.20 0.24 -18.05
C GLY A 361 25.77 0.23 -17.48
N ASP A 362 25.16 -0.95 -17.38
CA ASP A 362 23.78 -1.09 -16.88
C ASP A 362 23.68 -1.32 -15.37
N ASP A 363 24.82 -1.41 -14.66
CA ASP A 363 24.84 -1.70 -13.22
C ASP A 363 24.29 -0.53 -12.39
N ILE A 364 24.46 0.71 -12.85
CA ILE A 364 23.86 1.89 -12.24
C ILE A 364 22.33 1.79 -12.17
N LEU A 365 21.70 1.21 -13.21
CA LEU A 365 20.25 1.05 -13.27
C LEU A 365 19.75 -0.05 -12.32
N ARG A 366 20.65 -0.92 -11.84
CA ARG A 366 20.36 -1.94 -10.81
C ARG A 366 20.70 -1.47 -9.41
N ASN A 367 21.42 -0.36 -9.27
CA ASN A 367 21.82 0.13 -7.97
C ASN A 367 20.58 0.67 -7.24
N PRO A 368 20.16 0.07 -6.11
CA PRO A 368 18.95 0.49 -5.41
C PRO A 368 18.99 1.97 -4.97
N ALA A 369 20.18 2.55 -4.81
CA ALA A 369 20.35 3.97 -4.48
C ALA A 369 19.83 4.92 -5.57
N VAL A 370 19.66 4.46 -6.83
CA VAL A 370 19.09 5.27 -7.90
C VAL A 370 17.66 5.73 -7.57
N THR A 371 16.92 4.95 -6.79
CA THR A 371 15.56 5.29 -6.35
C THR A 371 15.54 6.44 -5.33
N THR A 372 16.53 6.47 -4.43
CA THR A 372 16.75 7.58 -3.49
C THR A 372 17.15 8.85 -4.24
N TRP A 373 18.03 8.74 -5.24
CA TRP A 373 18.38 9.85 -6.11
C TRP A 373 17.17 10.40 -6.87
N TYR A 374 16.35 9.52 -7.48
CA TYR A 374 15.10 9.90 -8.15
C TYR A 374 14.17 10.68 -7.22
N SER A 375 14.01 10.21 -5.99
CA SER A 375 13.17 10.83 -4.97
C SER A 375 13.68 12.23 -4.62
N TYR A 376 15.00 12.38 -4.47
CA TYR A 376 15.64 13.67 -4.21
C TYR A 376 15.42 14.68 -5.35
N VAL A 377 15.63 14.25 -6.60
CA VAL A 377 15.44 15.10 -7.77
C VAL A 377 13.98 15.54 -7.92
N LYS A 378 13.03 14.62 -7.70
CA LYS A 378 11.60 14.95 -7.67
C LYS A 378 11.25 15.93 -6.56
N MET A 379 11.83 15.78 -5.37
CA MET A 379 11.64 16.71 -4.26
C MET A 379 12.17 18.11 -4.60
N ARG A 380 13.23 18.20 -5.39
CA ARG A 380 13.75 19.46 -5.98
C ARG A 380 12.94 19.99 -7.16
N LYS A 381 11.81 19.36 -7.52
CA LYS A 381 10.93 19.71 -8.65
C LYS A 381 11.65 19.71 -10.01
N GLN A 382 12.65 18.85 -10.16
CA GLN A 382 13.38 18.66 -11.40
C GLN A 382 12.95 17.34 -12.06
N ASN A 383 13.28 17.19 -13.35
CA ASN A 383 12.99 15.96 -14.09
C ASN A 383 14.13 14.92 -13.87
N PRO A 384 13.90 13.85 -13.11
CA PRO A 384 14.93 12.83 -12.88
C PRO A 384 15.27 12.03 -14.14
N ASP A 385 14.33 11.84 -15.06
CA ASP A 385 14.55 11.06 -16.29
C ASP A 385 15.60 11.76 -17.17
N GLU A 386 15.41 13.07 -17.38
CA GLU A 386 16.32 13.90 -18.18
C GLU A 386 17.69 14.01 -17.51
N LEU A 387 17.73 14.26 -16.19
CA LEU A 387 19.00 14.37 -15.47
C LEU A 387 19.77 13.04 -15.44
N LEU A 388 19.10 11.91 -15.22
CA LEU A 388 19.78 10.61 -15.20
C LEU A 388 20.33 10.28 -16.58
N PHE A 389 19.57 10.55 -17.64
CA PHE A 389 20.05 10.40 -19.01
C PHE A 389 21.34 11.20 -19.24
N PHE A 390 21.40 12.46 -18.79
CA PHE A 390 22.61 13.28 -18.95
C PHE A 390 23.77 12.83 -18.06
N GLU A 391 23.52 12.35 -16.84
CA GLU A 391 24.57 11.76 -15.99
C GLU A 391 25.19 10.52 -16.66
N LEU A 392 24.37 9.63 -17.21
CA LEU A 392 24.84 8.45 -17.96
C LEU A 392 25.66 8.86 -19.19
N LYS A 393 25.24 9.91 -19.91
CA LYS A 393 25.92 10.41 -21.10
C LYS A 393 27.30 11.03 -20.80
N LYS A 394 27.58 11.46 -19.56
CA LYS A 394 28.93 11.94 -19.18
C LYS A 394 29.98 10.83 -19.27
N VAL A 395 29.57 9.57 -19.10
CA VAL A 395 30.47 8.42 -19.04
C VAL A 395 30.28 7.41 -20.17
N LEU A 396 29.12 7.43 -20.85
CA LEU A 396 28.80 6.54 -21.97
C LEU A 396 28.67 7.34 -23.28
N SER A 397 29.27 6.82 -24.36
CA SER A 397 28.99 7.30 -25.71
C SER A 397 27.53 7.07 -26.09
N ASP A 398 27.00 7.79 -27.09
CA ASP A 398 25.59 7.64 -27.51
C ASP A 398 25.25 6.20 -27.94
N GLU A 399 26.17 5.54 -28.63
CA GLU A 399 26.03 4.13 -28.99
C GLU A 399 26.03 3.24 -27.75
N SER A 400 27.01 3.42 -26.86
CA SER A 400 27.13 2.63 -25.62
C SER A 400 25.89 2.79 -24.76
N LEU A 401 25.39 4.00 -24.61
CA LEU A 401 24.17 4.29 -23.85
C LEU A 401 22.95 3.60 -24.46
N ALA A 402 22.73 3.71 -25.78
CA ALA A 402 21.62 3.00 -26.44
C ALA A 402 21.68 1.48 -26.22
N ARG A 403 22.88 0.89 -26.34
CA ARG A 403 23.08 -0.56 -26.07
C ARG A 403 22.80 -0.92 -24.62
N THR A 404 23.27 -0.10 -23.67
CA THR A 404 23.01 -0.26 -22.24
C THR A 404 21.52 -0.25 -21.92
N LEU A 405 20.75 0.69 -22.48
CA LEU A 405 19.30 0.78 -22.25
C LEU A 405 18.56 -0.46 -22.78
N VAL A 406 18.87 -0.91 -23.99
CA VAL A 406 18.25 -2.12 -24.56
C VAL A 406 18.61 -3.38 -23.75
N ALA A 407 19.86 -3.50 -23.32
CA ALA A 407 20.30 -4.61 -22.47
C ALA A 407 19.57 -4.60 -21.11
N ALA A 408 19.47 -3.44 -20.47
CA ALA A 408 18.77 -3.28 -19.21
C ALA A 408 17.28 -3.64 -19.32
N LYS A 409 16.60 -3.15 -20.38
CA LYS A 409 15.20 -3.46 -20.67
C LYS A 409 14.97 -4.95 -20.91
N LYS A 410 15.88 -5.62 -21.62
CA LYS A 410 15.82 -7.07 -21.85
C LYS A 410 15.97 -7.88 -20.55
N LYS A 411 16.83 -7.44 -19.63
CA LYS A 411 17.06 -8.13 -18.35
C LYS A 411 15.90 -7.91 -17.36
N GLY A 412 15.22 -6.77 -17.42
CA GLY A 412 14.03 -6.49 -16.61
C GLY A 412 14.30 -6.37 -15.11
N ASN A 413 15.55 -6.12 -14.71
CA ASN A 413 15.98 -6.01 -13.31
C ASN A 413 16.52 -4.62 -12.94
N ALA A 414 16.13 -3.59 -13.69
CA ALA A 414 16.42 -2.21 -13.35
C ALA A 414 15.47 -1.73 -12.23
N GLU A 415 15.96 -0.85 -11.39
CA GLU A 415 15.24 -0.21 -10.27
C GLU A 415 14.30 0.91 -10.75
N ILE A 416 14.37 1.27 -12.03
CA ILE A 416 13.51 2.27 -12.68
C ILE A 416 12.97 1.72 -14.02
N ASP A 417 11.91 2.36 -14.54
CA ASP A 417 11.46 2.09 -15.91
C ASP A 417 12.47 2.62 -16.93
N VAL A 418 13.22 1.73 -17.57
CA VAL A 418 14.25 2.07 -18.55
C VAL A 418 13.67 2.79 -19.78
N SER A 419 12.38 2.61 -20.08
CA SER A 419 11.72 3.21 -21.24
C SER A 419 11.72 4.74 -21.19
N VAL A 420 11.74 5.33 -19.98
CA VAL A 420 11.82 6.80 -19.81
C VAL A 420 13.15 7.35 -20.31
N LEU A 421 14.24 6.59 -20.16
CA LEU A 421 15.56 6.98 -20.65
C LEU A 421 15.67 6.86 -22.17
N GLU A 422 14.98 5.88 -22.79
CA GLU A 422 14.86 5.81 -24.26
C GLU A 422 14.12 7.03 -24.81
N VAL A 423 13.08 7.50 -24.11
CA VAL A 423 12.33 8.71 -24.49
C VAL A 423 13.23 9.95 -24.44
N GLU A 424 14.05 10.11 -23.40
CA GLU A 424 15.01 11.22 -23.28
C GLU A 424 16.13 11.12 -24.32
N GLN A 425 16.61 9.91 -24.61
CA GLN A 425 17.57 9.67 -25.70
C GLN A 425 17.01 10.13 -27.05
N PHE A 426 15.77 9.78 -27.39
CA PHE A 426 15.15 10.23 -28.63
C PHE A 426 14.96 11.75 -28.66
N LYS A 427 14.53 12.36 -27.55
CA LYS A 427 14.43 13.84 -27.45
C LYS A 427 15.78 14.50 -27.68
N TYR A 428 16.85 13.93 -27.11
CA TYR A 428 18.21 14.41 -27.31
C TYR A 428 18.64 14.33 -28.78
N TRP A 429 18.43 13.20 -29.45
CA TRP A 429 18.74 13.05 -30.87
C TRP A 429 17.92 13.99 -31.77
N LEU A 430 16.64 14.20 -31.47
CA LEU A 430 15.78 15.16 -32.19
C LEU A 430 16.25 16.60 -31.99
N ARG A 431 16.57 17.02 -30.75
CA ARG A 431 17.15 18.34 -30.47
C ARG A 431 18.47 18.56 -31.20
N GLY A 432 19.25 17.51 -31.36
CA GLY A 432 20.51 17.51 -32.12
C GLY A 432 20.33 17.50 -33.65
N GLY A 433 19.09 17.51 -34.16
CA GLY A 433 18.81 17.49 -35.59
C GLY A 433 19.27 16.21 -36.29
N LYS A 434 19.36 15.09 -35.57
CA LYS A 434 19.80 13.81 -36.15
C LYS A 434 18.78 13.32 -37.18
N SER A 435 19.26 12.78 -38.28
CA SER A 435 18.44 12.12 -39.29
C SER A 435 18.29 10.63 -38.99
N ALA A 436 17.40 9.95 -39.73
CA ALA A 436 17.30 8.50 -39.70
C ALA A 436 18.65 7.82 -40.03
N ASP A 437 19.39 8.36 -41.00
CA ASP A 437 20.71 7.85 -41.44
C ASP A 437 21.80 8.04 -40.37
N ASP A 438 21.81 9.22 -39.72
CA ASP A 438 22.75 9.49 -38.62
C ASP A 438 22.60 8.49 -37.48
N ILE A 439 21.35 8.23 -37.05
CA ILE A 439 21.10 7.29 -35.95
C ILE A 439 21.33 5.84 -36.39
N PHE A 440 21.05 5.51 -37.66
CA PHE A 440 21.36 4.19 -38.21
C PHE A 440 22.86 3.87 -38.11
N THR A 441 23.70 4.82 -38.54
CA THR A 441 25.15 4.72 -38.45
C THR A 441 25.65 4.76 -37.01
N LEU A 442 25.09 5.63 -36.16
CA LEU A 442 25.44 5.73 -34.73
C LEU A 442 25.22 4.40 -34.00
N LEU A 443 24.12 3.70 -34.28
CA LEU A 443 23.80 2.40 -33.71
C LEU A 443 24.56 1.23 -34.35
N LYS A 444 25.44 1.53 -35.32
CA LYS A 444 26.22 0.59 -36.13
C LYS A 444 25.38 -0.44 -36.89
N LEU A 445 24.14 -0.09 -37.22
CA LEU A 445 23.24 -0.98 -37.97
C LEU A 445 23.72 -1.24 -39.39
N ASN A 446 24.57 -0.36 -39.94
CA ASN A 446 25.24 -0.54 -41.23
C ASN A 446 26.30 -1.67 -41.24
N LYS A 447 26.67 -2.20 -40.08
CA LYS A 447 27.63 -3.32 -39.95
C LYS A 447 26.96 -4.68 -39.76
N ASP A 448 25.63 -4.70 -39.60
CA ASP A 448 24.90 -5.94 -39.31
C ASP A 448 24.68 -6.81 -40.57
N GLY A 449 24.80 -6.23 -41.77
CA GLY A 449 24.64 -6.95 -43.03
C GLY A 449 23.27 -7.62 -43.12
N ASP A 450 23.25 -8.85 -43.61
CA ASP A 450 22.03 -9.67 -43.77
C ASP A 450 21.33 -9.97 -42.43
N LYS A 451 22.03 -9.80 -41.29
CA LYS A 451 21.48 -10.03 -39.95
C LYS A 451 20.84 -8.78 -39.33
N LEU A 452 20.66 -7.70 -40.09
CA LEU A 452 20.05 -6.47 -39.61
C LEU A 452 18.72 -6.70 -38.87
N PHE A 453 17.85 -7.54 -39.42
CA PHE A 453 16.54 -7.87 -38.83
C PHE A 453 16.61 -8.70 -37.54
N GLU A 454 17.81 -9.18 -37.18
CA GLU A 454 18.09 -9.84 -35.91
C GLU A 454 18.72 -8.88 -34.88
N SER A 455 19.08 -7.67 -35.31
CA SER A 455 19.81 -6.72 -34.49
C SER A 455 18.95 -6.23 -33.32
N PRO A 456 19.46 -6.29 -32.07
CA PRO A 456 18.73 -5.77 -30.91
C PRO A 456 18.54 -4.25 -30.98
N MET A 457 19.32 -3.55 -31.80
CA MET A 457 19.23 -2.09 -31.99
C MET A 457 18.20 -1.66 -33.03
N LEU A 458 17.71 -2.58 -33.87
CA LEU A 458 16.81 -2.25 -34.98
C LEU A 458 15.53 -1.59 -34.47
N ASN A 459 14.92 -2.14 -33.42
CA ASN A 459 13.68 -1.60 -32.86
C ASN A 459 13.88 -0.21 -32.25
N THR A 460 15.04 0.07 -31.65
CA THR A 460 15.37 1.41 -31.13
C THR A 460 15.45 2.42 -32.27
N TRP A 461 16.12 2.07 -33.36
CA TRP A 461 16.19 2.92 -34.55
C TRP A 461 14.84 3.14 -35.21
N VAL A 462 14.07 2.07 -35.47
CA VAL A 462 12.73 2.17 -36.06
C VAL A 462 11.82 3.06 -35.20
N SER A 463 11.86 2.89 -33.88
CA SER A 463 11.07 3.71 -32.95
C SER A 463 11.48 5.17 -32.99
N TYR A 464 12.79 5.45 -33.11
CA TYR A 464 13.28 6.80 -33.31
C TYR A 464 12.78 7.41 -34.62
N VAL A 465 12.84 6.69 -35.75
CA VAL A 465 12.40 7.20 -37.05
C VAL A 465 10.89 7.48 -37.06
N VAL A 466 10.08 6.62 -36.41
CA VAL A 466 8.65 6.88 -36.20
C VAL A 466 8.41 8.16 -35.39
N LYS A 467 9.25 8.44 -34.39
CA LYS A 467 9.15 9.66 -33.59
C LYS A 467 9.69 10.90 -34.32
N LEU A 468 10.64 10.72 -35.24
CA LEU A 468 11.20 11.76 -36.09
C LEU A 468 10.16 12.27 -37.09
N ASP A 469 9.46 11.36 -37.76
CA ASP A 469 8.35 11.68 -38.66
C ASP A 469 7.40 10.48 -38.77
N GLU A 470 6.33 10.48 -37.98
CA GLU A 470 5.35 9.39 -37.95
C GLU A 470 4.66 9.16 -39.30
N LYS A 471 4.49 10.24 -40.09
CA LYS A 471 3.78 10.18 -41.37
C LYS A 471 4.63 9.55 -42.47
N ASN A 472 5.93 9.82 -42.45
CA ASN A 472 6.87 9.39 -43.48
C ASN A 472 7.88 8.33 -42.98
N ALA A 473 7.66 7.74 -41.81
CA ALA A 473 8.60 6.83 -41.16
C ALA A 473 9.00 5.64 -42.05
N ASP A 474 8.02 5.00 -42.70
CA ASP A 474 8.28 3.84 -43.55
C ASP A 474 9.22 4.20 -44.72
N GLU A 475 9.02 5.37 -45.34
CA GLU A 475 9.85 5.90 -46.42
C GLU A 475 11.27 6.24 -45.93
N LEU A 476 11.40 6.92 -44.78
CA LEU A 476 12.69 7.25 -44.19
C LEU A 476 13.51 6.00 -43.84
N ILE A 477 12.86 4.98 -43.26
CA ILE A 477 13.47 3.68 -42.99
C ILE A 477 13.96 3.06 -44.30
N PHE A 478 13.09 2.98 -45.32
CA PHE A 478 13.43 2.40 -46.61
C PHE A 478 14.60 3.12 -47.29
N VAL A 479 14.60 4.45 -47.30
CA VAL A 479 15.68 5.26 -47.91
C VAL A 479 17.01 4.99 -47.20
N ALA A 480 17.04 4.98 -45.87
CA ALA A 480 18.25 4.67 -45.11
C ALA A 480 18.78 3.26 -45.42
N LEU A 481 17.90 2.25 -45.44
CA LEU A 481 18.29 0.87 -45.80
C LEU A 481 18.86 0.80 -47.22
N LYS A 482 18.20 1.47 -48.18
CA LYS A 482 18.63 1.52 -49.57
C LYS A 482 20.00 2.20 -49.72
N ASN A 483 20.24 3.27 -48.97
CA ASN A 483 21.52 4.00 -49.00
C ASN A 483 22.68 3.14 -48.46
N HIS A 484 22.45 2.36 -47.40
CA HIS A 484 23.51 1.57 -46.77
C HIS A 484 23.73 0.19 -47.40
N TYR A 485 22.68 -0.45 -47.92
CA TYR A 485 22.74 -1.84 -48.40
C TYR A 485 22.48 -2.01 -49.90
N GLY A 486 21.94 -0.99 -50.57
CA GLY A 486 21.49 -1.09 -51.95
C GLY A 486 20.15 -1.80 -52.10
N ILE A 487 19.44 -1.52 -53.20
CA ILE A 487 18.05 -1.95 -53.40
C ILE A 487 17.88 -3.47 -53.51
N GLU A 488 18.83 -4.17 -54.16
CA GLU A 488 18.73 -5.63 -54.33
C GLU A 488 18.93 -6.36 -53.00
N SER A 489 19.93 -5.98 -52.21
CA SER A 489 20.13 -6.51 -50.86
C SER A 489 18.92 -6.25 -49.96
N VAL A 490 18.34 -5.04 -50.01
CA VAL A 490 17.14 -4.71 -49.22
C VAL A 490 15.96 -5.60 -49.60
N LYS A 491 15.74 -5.91 -50.89
CA LYS A 491 14.70 -6.85 -51.31
C LYS A 491 14.90 -8.25 -50.72
N GLU A 492 16.13 -8.75 -50.75
CA GLU A 492 16.46 -10.06 -50.17
C GLU A 492 16.25 -10.09 -48.65
N MET A 493 16.70 -9.06 -47.95
CA MET A 493 16.48 -8.93 -46.49
C MET A 493 14.98 -8.87 -46.15
N ILE A 494 14.17 -8.17 -46.94
CA ILE A 494 12.71 -8.12 -46.74
C ILE A 494 12.09 -9.51 -46.88
N VAL A 495 12.48 -10.28 -47.90
CA VAL A 495 11.98 -11.65 -48.10
C VAL A 495 12.27 -12.51 -46.86
N GLN A 496 13.50 -12.44 -46.33
CA GLN A 496 13.86 -13.17 -45.11
C GLN A 496 13.07 -12.66 -43.89
N ALA A 497 12.94 -11.35 -43.71
CA ALA A 497 12.25 -10.74 -42.58
C ALA A 497 10.74 -11.05 -42.57
N LYS A 498 10.12 -11.28 -43.73
CA LYS A 498 8.71 -11.72 -43.83
C LYS A 498 8.48 -13.14 -43.30
N THR A 499 9.51 -13.97 -43.19
CA THR A 499 9.38 -15.34 -42.65
C THR A 499 9.23 -15.39 -41.13
N ARG A 500 9.47 -14.26 -40.42
CA ARG A 500 9.43 -14.18 -38.96
C ARG A 500 8.31 -13.28 -38.49
N VAL A 501 7.48 -13.80 -37.58
CA VAL A 501 6.33 -13.08 -37.00
C VAL A 501 6.70 -11.72 -36.42
N THR A 502 7.86 -11.60 -35.76
CA THR A 502 8.30 -10.35 -35.12
C THR A 502 8.69 -9.24 -36.09
N THR A 503 9.08 -9.57 -37.32
CA THR A 503 9.57 -8.60 -38.33
C THR A 503 8.66 -8.50 -39.56
N GLU A 504 7.67 -9.38 -39.69
CA GLU A 504 6.76 -9.45 -40.84
C GLU A 504 6.05 -8.13 -41.14
N ASN A 505 5.59 -7.43 -40.09
CA ASN A 505 4.87 -6.16 -40.25
C ASN A 505 5.78 -5.05 -40.83
N LEU A 506 6.99 -4.90 -40.29
CA LEU A 506 7.97 -3.93 -40.80
C LEU A 506 8.40 -4.31 -42.22
N ALA A 507 8.67 -5.59 -42.46
CA ALA A 507 9.08 -6.09 -43.77
C ALA A 507 7.99 -5.87 -44.84
N SER A 508 6.71 -6.04 -44.49
CA SER A 508 5.59 -5.79 -45.41
C SER A 508 5.47 -4.31 -45.78
N LYS A 509 5.62 -3.40 -44.81
CA LYS A 509 5.66 -1.96 -45.09
C LYS A 509 6.84 -1.56 -45.97
N LEU A 510 8.01 -2.15 -45.75
CA LEU A 510 9.19 -1.92 -46.59
C LEU A 510 9.02 -2.50 -48.00
N GLN A 511 8.30 -3.62 -48.15
CA GLN A 511 7.96 -4.15 -49.46
C GLN A 511 7.08 -3.16 -50.26
N GLU A 512 6.14 -2.51 -49.61
CA GLU A 512 5.32 -1.45 -50.23
C GLU A 512 6.20 -0.26 -50.67
N GLU A 513 7.21 0.14 -49.88
CA GLU A 513 8.17 1.18 -50.28
C GLU A 513 9.03 0.76 -51.47
N VAL A 514 9.43 -0.53 -51.56
CA VAL A 514 10.11 -1.07 -52.74
C VAL A 514 9.21 -0.88 -53.98
N TRP A 515 7.96 -1.33 -53.92
CA TRP A 515 7.02 -1.18 -55.03
C TRP A 515 6.85 0.27 -55.46
N ARG A 516 6.64 1.18 -54.50
CA ARG A 516 6.51 2.62 -54.75
C ARG A 516 7.77 3.19 -55.41
N SER A 517 8.95 2.86 -54.88
CA SER A 517 10.23 3.36 -55.41
C SER A 517 10.56 2.87 -56.82
N THR A 518 9.99 1.72 -57.21
CA THR A 518 10.11 1.16 -58.57
C THR A 518 8.97 1.59 -59.51
N GLY A 519 8.11 2.52 -59.08
CA GLY A 519 7.02 3.06 -59.89
C GLY A 519 5.85 2.09 -60.14
N LYS A 520 5.67 1.08 -59.29
CA LYS A 520 4.56 0.12 -59.44
C LYS A 520 3.22 0.82 -59.21
N THR A 521 2.29 0.66 -60.14
CA THR A 521 0.93 1.18 -60.04
C THR A 521 0.06 0.29 -59.15
N GLU A 522 -1.11 0.80 -58.76
CA GLU A 522 -2.14 0.02 -58.08
C GLU A 522 -2.54 -1.23 -58.91
N ASP A 523 -2.57 -1.10 -60.23
CA ASP A 523 -2.83 -2.18 -61.19
C ASP A 523 -1.71 -3.23 -61.23
N ASP A 524 -0.45 -2.78 -61.21
CA ASP A 524 0.70 -3.70 -61.18
C ASP A 524 0.67 -4.59 -59.95
N ILE A 525 0.33 -4.02 -58.78
CA ILE A 525 0.25 -4.78 -57.53
C ILE A 525 -0.99 -5.66 -57.48
N PHE A 526 -2.12 -5.22 -58.06
CA PHE A 526 -3.31 -6.05 -58.21
C PHE A 526 -2.99 -7.34 -58.99
N ASN A 527 -2.31 -7.18 -60.13
CA ASN A 527 -1.87 -8.29 -60.98
C ASN A 527 -0.78 -9.15 -60.32
N LEU A 528 0.19 -8.52 -59.64
CA LEU A 528 1.26 -9.23 -58.92
C LEU A 528 0.71 -10.14 -57.83
N LEU A 529 -0.31 -9.67 -57.12
CA LEU A 529 -1.01 -10.43 -56.09
C LEU A 529 -2.00 -11.45 -56.66
N LYS A 530 -2.16 -11.51 -58.00
CA LYS A 530 -3.10 -12.38 -58.72
C LYS A 530 -4.53 -12.22 -58.21
N LEU A 531 -4.89 -11.00 -57.86
CA LEU A 531 -6.24 -10.68 -57.42
C LEU A 531 -7.18 -10.80 -58.61
N ASP A 532 -8.33 -11.41 -58.36
CA ASP A 532 -9.39 -11.57 -59.34
C ASP A 532 -10.64 -10.84 -58.86
N LYS A 533 -11.32 -10.14 -59.77
CA LYS A 533 -12.47 -9.29 -59.45
C LYS A 533 -13.63 -10.08 -58.83
N ASP A 534 -13.83 -11.35 -59.21
CA ASP A 534 -14.96 -12.15 -58.76
C ASP A 534 -14.72 -12.72 -57.36
N THR A 535 -13.44 -12.90 -56.99
CA THR A 535 -13.02 -13.44 -55.68
C THR A 535 -12.39 -12.42 -54.74
N LEU A 536 -12.22 -11.17 -55.19
CA LEU A 536 -11.44 -10.10 -54.56
C LEU A 536 -11.70 -9.92 -53.07
N LEU A 537 -12.97 -9.81 -52.69
CA LEU A 537 -13.37 -9.48 -51.30
C LEU A 537 -13.11 -10.62 -50.30
N GLY A 538 -12.89 -11.84 -50.79
CA GLY A 538 -12.51 -13.00 -49.99
C GLY A 538 -11.01 -13.32 -50.05
N ASP A 539 -10.24 -12.61 -50.88
CA ASP A 539 -8.83 -12.88 -51.13
C ASP A 539 -7.94 -12.27 -50.04
N PRO A 540 -7.03 -13.04 -49.40
CA PRO A 540 -6.08 -12.51 -48.42
C PRO A 540 -5.17 -11.38 -48.93
N GLY A 541 -4.87 -11.37 -50.24
CA GLY A 541 -4.07 -10.36 -50.91
C GLY A 541 -4.73 -8.98 -50.97
N LEU A 542 -6.06 -8.91 -50.83
CA LEU A 542 -6.79 -7.63 -50.80
C LEU A 542 -6.25 -6.70 -49.71
N LYS A 543 -5.88 -7.23 -48.54
CA LYS A 543 -5.30 -6.43 -47.44
C LYS A 543 -4.06 -5.67 -47.91
N THR A 544 -3.15 -6.37 -48.57
CA THR A 544 -1.87 -5.84 -49.05
C THR A 544 -2.10 -4.82 -50.15
N TRP A 545 -3.02 -5.12 -51.08
CA TRP A 545 -3.38 -4.20 -52.14
C TRP A 545 -4.00 -2.90 -51.62
N VAL A 546 -4.98 -2.98 -50.72
CA VAL A 546 -5.61 -1.82 -50.07
C VAL A 546 -4.58 -0.97 -49.34
N SER A 547 -3.68 -1.59 -48.59
CA SER A 547 -2.59 -0.91 -47.88
C SER A 547 -1.73 -0.10 -48.86
N TYR A 548 -1.27 -0.76 -49.95
CA TYR A 548 -0.44 -0.13 -50.97
C TYR A 548 -1.16 0.99 -51.74
N ALA A 549 -2.41 0.75 -52.19
CA ALA A 549 -3.20 1.75 -52.91
C ALA A 549 -3.49 2.99 -52.04
N THR A 550 -3.79 2.78 -50.76
CA THR A 550 -3.94 3.87 -49.78
C THR A 550 -2.64 4.67 -49.64
N LYS A 551 -1.49 3.98 -49.58
CA LYS A 551 -0.17 4.61 -49.49
C LYS A 551 0.10 5.46 -50.74
N LEU A 552 -0.12 4.93 -51.95
CA LEU A 552 0.02 5.69 -53.20
C LEU A 552 -0.88 6.93 -53.23
N GLY A 553 -2.14 6.80 -52.81
CA GLY A 553 -3.10 7.91 -52.74
C GLY A 553 -2.61 9.09 -51.89
N LYS A 554 -1.89 8.83 -50.79
CA LYS A 554 -1.33 9.88 -49.91
C LYS A 554 -0.18 10.68 -50.54
N HIS A 555 0.52 10.11 -51.51
CA HIS A 555 1.67 10.74 -52.17
C HIS A 555 1.33 11.36 -53.53
N LYS A 556 0.06 11.38 -53.95
CA LYS A 556 -0.40 12.11 -55.15
C LYS A 556 -0.38 13.62 -54.89
N GLU A 557 -0.19 14.42 -55.95
CA GLU A 557 -0.24 15.90 -55.88
C GLU A 557 -1.54 16.41 -55.25
N THR A 558 -2.64 15.70 -55.50
CA THR A 558 -3.93 15.86 -54.85
C THR A 558 -4.28 14.57 -54.09
N PRO A 559 -4.01 14.50 -52.77
CA PRO A 559 -4.36 13.33 -51.98
C PRO A 559 -5.87 13.09 -51.99
N ASP A 560 -6.30 11.90 -52.43
CA ASP A 560 -7.69 11.44 -52.34
C ASP A 560 -7.80 10.32 -51.31
N GLU A 561 -8.38 10.65 -50.15
CA GLU A 561 -8.61 9.71 -49.05
C GLU A 561 -9.47 8.50 -49.47
N PHE A 562 -10.31 8.66 -50.51
CA PHE A 562 -11.27 7.66 -50.96
C PHE A 562 -10.88 6.99 -52.28
N ALA A 563 -9.67 7.24 -52.77
CA ALA A 563 -9.18 6.67 -54.04
C ALA A 563 -9.36 5.15 -54.11
N VAL A 564 -9.12 4.46 -52.99
CA VAL A 564 -9.28 3.00 -52.91
C VAL A 564 -10.74 2.58 -53.07
N ILE A 565 -11.68 3.33 -52.52
CA ILE A 565 -13.12 3.03 -52.68
C ILE A 565 -13.55 3.28 -54.12
N ASN A 566 -13.16 4.41 -54.70
CA ASN A 566 -13.43 4.74 -56.10
C ASN A 566 -12.87 3.68 -57.05
N ASP A 567 -11.66 3.18 -56.77
CA ASP A 567 -11.04 2.14 -57.59
C ASP A 567 -11.73 0.79 -57.43
N LEU A 568 -12.19 0.43 -56.22
CA LEU A 568 -13.00 -0.76 -56.01
C LEU A 568 -14.37 -0.69 -56.72
N GLU A 569 -15.05 0.46 -56.67
CA GLU A 569 -16.31 0.71 -57.41
C GLU A 569 -16.09 0.49 -58.91
N ARG A 570 -15.01 1.06 -59.46
CA ARG A 570 -14.64 0.93 -60.88
C ARG A 570 -14.28 -0.50 -61.27
N ARG A 571 -13.45 -1.19 -60.50
CA ARG A 571 -12.96 -2.55 -60.83
C ARG A 571 -14.06 -3.60 -60.77
N LEU A 572 -14.99 -3.44 -59.84
CA LEU A 572 -16.08 -4.38 -59.61
C LEU A 572 -17.32 -4.05 -60.45
N ASP A 573 -17.31 -2.93 -61.17
CA ASP A 573 -18.45 -2.41 -61.93
C ASP A 573 -19.69 -2.23 -61.03
N LEU A 574 -19.49 -1.56 -59.89
CA LEU A 574 -20.51 -1.35 -58.87
C LEU A 574 -20.67 0.13 -58.56
N ASP A 575 -21.92 0.54 -58.36
CA ASP A 575 -22.20 1.80 -57.68
C ASP A 575 -21.89 1.68 -56.17
N SER A 576 -21.91 2.81 -55.47
CA SER A 576 -21.52 2.84 -54.05
C SER A 576 -22.40 1.94 -53.17
N LEU A 577 -23.69 1.84 -53.46
CA LEU A 577 -24.62 0.98 -52.73
C LEU A 577 -24.37 -0.51 -53.07
N GLY A 578 -24.06 -0.83 -54.33
CA GLY A 578 -23.66 -2.15 -54.79
C GLY A 578 -22.38 -2.63 -54.11
N LEU A 579 -21.37 -1.76 -54.00
CA LEU A 579 -20.14 -2.07 -53.26
C LEU A 579 -20.42 -2.28 -51.77
N ALA A 580 -21.30 -1.48 -51.15
CA ALA A 580 -21.69 -1.66 -49.76
C ALA A 580 -22.39 -3.02 -49.52
N ARG A 581 -23.26 -3.45 -50.45
CA ARG A 581 -23.90 -4.78 -50.41
C ARG A 581 -22.85 -5.88 -50.52
N LYS A 582 -21.91 -5.76 -51.44
CA LYS A 582 -20.81 -6.73 -51.62
C LYS A 582 -19.91 -6.83 -50.38
N PHE A 583 -19.56 -5.72 -49.74
CA PHE A 583 -18.86 -5.75 -48.45
C PHE A 583 -19.67 -6.50 -47.37
N GLY A 584 -20.98 -6.21 -47.29
CA GLY A 584 -21.91 -6.91 -46.42
C GLY A 584 -21.92 -8.43 -46.62
N GLU A 585 -22.09 -8.87 -47.86
CA GLU A 585 -22.09 -10.30 -48.27
C GLU A 585 -20.76 -10.98 -47.95
N ALA A 586 -19.65 -10.31 -48.26
CA ALA A 586 -18.30 -10.82 -48.01
C ALA A 586 -17.99 -10.92 -46.51
N MET A 587 -18.45 -9.98 -45.69
CA MET A 587 -18.30 -10.05 -44.23
C MET A 587 -19.08 -11.21 -43.63
N ILE A 588 -20.32 -11.46 -44.08
CA ILE A 588 -21.13 -12.60 -43.62
C ILE A 588 -20.43 -13.92 -43.98
N SER A 589 -20.00 -14.05 -45.23
CA SER A 589 -19.30 -15.24 -45.72
C SER A 589 -17.99 -15.48 -44.97
N SER A 590 -17.24 -14.42 -44.68
CA SER A 590 -15.97 -14.49 -43.93
C SER A 590 -16.16 -14.83 -42.45
N GLN A 591 -17.24 -14.34 -41.82
CA GLN A 591 -17.59 -14.65 -40.43
C GLN A 591 -18.00 -16.11 -40.26
N MET A 592 -18.80 -16.66 -41.19
CA MET A 592 -19.20 -18.08 -41.15
C MET A 592 -18.04 -19.03 -41.44
N GLY A 593 -17.05 -18.60 -42.24
CA GLY A 593 -15.85 -19.38 -42.57
C GLY A 593 -14.65 -19.21 -41.62
N GLY A 594 -14.78 -18.45 -40.51
CA GLY A 594 -13.70 -18.25 -39.52
C GLY A 594 -12.54 -17.34 -39.96
N ARG A 595 -12.67 -16.58 -41.06
CA ARG A 595 -11.62 -15.71 -41.61
C ARG A 595 -11.64 -14.30 -41.01
N ARG A 596 -11.05 -14.15 -39.81
CA ARG A 596 -11.05 -12.87 -39.06
C ARG A 596 -10.35 -11.71 -39.79
N THR A 597 -9.19 -11.95 -40.41
CA THR A 597 -8.38 -10.90 -41.06
C THR A 597 -9.04 -10.27 -42.28
N ALA A 598 -9.72 -11.07 -43.11
CA ALA A 598 -10.52 -10.58 -44.23
C ALA A 598 -11.67 -9.69 -43.73
N THR A 599 -12.26 -10.05 -42.57
CA THR A 599 -13.35 -9.28 -41.97
C THR A 599 -12.90 -7.89 -41.52
N ASP A 600 -11.66 -7.74 -41.03
CA ASP A 600 -11.16 -6.45 -40.54
C ASP A 600 -10.90 -5.45 -41.67
N VAL A 601 -10.31 -5.91 -42.78
CA VAL A 601 -10.08 -5.06 -43.97
C VAL A 601 -11.40 -4.58 -44.55
N LEU A 602 -12.39 -5.47 -44.67
CA LEU A 602 -13.72 -5.12 -45.18
C LEU A 602 -14.42 -4.08 -44.29
N LYS A 603 -14.30 -4.18 -42.96
CA LYS A 603 -14.81 -3.15 -42.04
C LYS A 603 -14.12 -1.81 -42.23
N THR A 604 -12.80 -1.79 -42.42
CA THR A 604 -12.05 -0.56 -42.69
C THR A 604 -12.50 0.08 -44.00
N LEU A 605 -12.64 -0.70 -45.07
CA LEU A 605 -13.15 -0.23 -46.36
C LEU A 605 -14.59 0.28 -46.25
N GLN A 606 -15.47 -0.43 -45.54
CA GLN A 606 -16.85 0.00 -45.35
C GLN A 606 -16.94 1.30 -44.53
N ALA A 607 -16.11 1.46 -43.49
CA ALA A 607 -16.03 2.71 -42.74
C ALA A 607 -15.51 3.87 -43.60
N MET A 608 -14.52 3.62 -44.47
CA MET A 608 -14.01 4.60 -45.42
C MET A 608 -15.09 4.99 -46.44
N GLN A 609 -15.85 4.03 -46.96
CA GLN A 609 -16.98 4.26 -47.85
C GLN A 609 -18.09 5.08 -47.17
N PHE A 610 -18.44 4.76 -45.91
CA PHE A 610 -19.42 5.54 -45.15
C PHE A 610 -18.94 6.97 -44.89
N LYS A 611 -17.65 7.17 -44.65
CA LYS A 611 -17.07 8.51 -44.57
C LYS A 611 -17.22 9.25 -45.91
N GLN A 612 -16.93 8.58 -47.02
CA GLN A 612 -17.10 9.13 -48.37
C GLN A 612 -18.55 9.55 -48.65
N TRP A 613 -19.52 8.74 -48.23
CA TRP A 613 -20.95 9.03 -48.38
C TRP A 613 -21.31 10.36 -47.72
N MET A 614 -20.83 10.58 -46.50
CA MET A 614 -21.08 11.84 -45.79
C MET A 614 -20.33 13.02 -46.39
N THR A 615 -19.05 12.85 -46.74
CA THR A 615 -18.15 13.97 -47.04
C THR A 615 -18.11 14.36 -48.52
N GLN A 616 -18.23 13.40 -49.43
CA GLN A 616 -18.22 13.66 -50.88
C GLN A 616 -19.62 13.57 -51.51
N LYS A 617 -20.46 12.62 -51.07
CA LYS A 617 -21.79 12.42 -51.65
C LYS A 617 -22.91 13.17 -50.91
N GLY A 618 -22.65 13.67 -49.70
CA GLY A 618 -23.62 14.43 -48.90
C GLY A 618 -24.76 13.60 -48.32
N TRP A 619 -24.60 12.28 -48.21
CA TRP A 619 -25.66 11.37 -47.75
C TRP A 619 -25.73 11.31 -46.22
N ASP A 620 -26.91 11.60 -45.67
CA ASP A 620 -27.25 11.36 -44.27
C ASP A 620 -27.97 10.01 -44.08
N VAL A 621 -28.27 9.63 -42.84
CA VAL A 621 -28.95 8.37 -42.54
C VAL A 621 -30.31 8.26 -43.25
N ARG A 622 -31.04 9.37 -43.41
CA ARG A 622 -32.35 9.37 -44.08
C ARG A 622 -32.20 9.13 -45.57
N GLU A 623 -31.23 9.79 -46.19
CA GLU A 623 -30.92 9.61 -47.61
C GLU A 623 -30.49 8.17 -47.91
N VAL A 624 -29.56 7.61 -47.13
CA VAL A 624 -29.15 6.20 -47.29
C VAL A 624 -30.33 5.24 -47.09
N SER A 625 -31.19 5.51 -46.10
CA SER A 625 -32.39 4.70 -45.87
C SER A 625 -33.37 4.77 -47.04
N HIS A 626 -33.57 5.96 -47.62
CA HIS A 626 -34.43 6.17 -48.77
C HIS A 626 -33.88 5.44 -50.01
N LEU A 627 -32.61 5.62 -50.34
CA LEU A 627 -31.94 4.98 -51.48
C LEU A 627 -31.97 3.45 -51.40
N LEU A 628 -31.79 2.87 -50.21
CA LEU A 628 -31.82 1.43 -50.00
C LEU A 628 -33.25 0.85 -49.93
N SER A 629 -34.26 1.67 -49.61
CA SER A 629 -35.67 1.26 -49.59
C SER A 629 -36.27 1.08 -50.99
N ALA A 630 -35.62 1.61 -52.04
CA ALA A 630 -36.03 1.44 -53.43
C ALA A 630 -35.91 -0.02 -53.93
N HIS A 631 -35.18 -0.89 -53.21
CA HIS A 631 -35.02 -2.32 -53.52
C HIS A 631 -35.21 -3.16 -52.25
N PRO A 632 -36.44 -3.29 -51.73
CA PRO A 632 -36.71 -3.81 -50.38
C PRO A 632 -36.38 -5.30 -50.22
N ASP A 633 -36.26 -6.04 -51.32
CA ASP A 633 -36.06 -7.50 -51.31
C ASP A 633 -34.61 -7.92 -51.03
N ASN A 634 -33.65 -7.00 -51.00
CA ASN A 634 -32.26 -7.34 -50.68
C ASN A 634 -32.03 -7.33 -49.16
N PRO A 635 -31.76 -8.49 -48.53
CA PRO A 635 -31.61 -8.59 -47.07
C PRO A 635 -30.42 -7.80 -46.53
N MET A 636 -29.45 -7.41 -47.38
CA MET A 636 -28.29 -6.62 -46.96
C MET A 636 -28.63 -5.15 -46.70
N ASN A 637 -29.70 -4.63 -47.31
CA ASN A 637 -30.06 -3.21 -47.20
C ASN A 637 -30.35 -2.80 -45.75
N ALA A 638 -31.09 -3.62 -45.00
CA ALA A 638 -31.37 -3.36 -43.59
C ALA A 638 -30.10 -3.33 -42.73
N ARG A 639 -29.13 -4.21 -43.03
CA ARG A 639 -27.84 -4.26 -42.33
C ARG A 639 -26.99 -3.03 -42.61
N ILE A 640 -26.89 -2.61 -43.88
CA ILE A 640 -26.13 -1.42 -44.27
C ILE A 640 -26.69 -0.18 -43.57
N ILE A 641 -28.02 -0.03 -43.49
CA ILE A 641 -28.66 1.09 -42.78
C ILE A 641 -28.27 1.10 -41.29
N LEU A 642 -28.31 -0.06 -40.63
CA LEU A 642 -27.93 -0.18 -39.21
C LEU A 642 -26.45 0.09 -38.98
N ASP A 643 -25.57 -0.46 -39.82
CA ASP A 643 -24.12 -0.27 -39.75
C ASP A 643 -23.76 1.21 -40.00
N PHE A 644 -24.38 1.86 -40.98
CA PHE A 644 -24.18 3.28 -41.26
C PHE A 644 -24.75 4.17 -40.14
N LEU A 645 -25.94 3.87 -39.60
CA LEU A 645 -26.51 4.59 -38.46
C LEU A 645 -25.58 4.52 -37.24
N LYS A 646 -24.99 3.35 -36.97
CA LYS A 646 -24.02 3.17 -35.89
C LYS A 646 -22.78 4.03 -36.13
N PHE A 647 -22.19 3.93 -37.32
CA PHE A 647 -21.02 4.72 -37.70
C PHE A 647 -21.27 6.24 -37.60
N TYR A 648 -22.42 6.70 -38.10
CA TYR A 648 -22.84 8.10 -38.08
C TYR A 648 -22.99 8.63 -36.65
N ARG A 649 -23.60 7.86 -35.75
CA ARG A 649 -23.70 8.21 -34.32
C ARG A 649 -22.33 8.27 -33.63
N ASP A 650 -21.46 7.30 -33.88
CA ASP A 650 -20.11 7.25 -33.30
C ASP A 650 -19.26 8.46 -33.69
N ILE A 651 -19.46 8.98 -34.91
CA ILE A 651 -18.80 10.20 -35.36
C ILE A 651 -19.40 11.44 -34.67
N GLN A 652 -20.72 11.56 -34.59
CA GLN A 652 -21.36 12.68 -33.89
C GLN A 652 -21.00 12.77 -32.41
N ILE A 653 -20.87 11.63 -31.71
CA ILE A 653 -20.43 11.59 -30.31
C ILE A 653 -18.99 12.08 -30.18
N ARG A 654 -18.09 11.66 -31.09
CA ARG A 654 -16.70 12.13 -31.10
C ARG A 654 -16.59 13.64 -31.34
N TYR A 655 -17.41 14.20 -32.22
CA TYR A 655 -17.46 15.66 -32.42
C TYR A 655 -18.02 16.43 -31.22
N ARG A 656 -18.95 15.85 -30.43
CA ARG A 656 -19.44 16.47 -29.19
C ARG A 656 -18.45 16.43 -28.03
N ASN A 657 -17.54 15.45 -27.99
CA ASN A 657 -16.55 15.30 -26.91
C ASN A 657 -15.23 16.06 -27.15
N VAL A 658 -15.07 16.67 -28.33
CA VAL A 658 -13.90 17.50 -28.71
C VAL A 658 -14.25 19.00 -28.69
N GLY A 659 -15.50 19.35 -28.34
CA GLY A 659 -16.00 20.73 -28.21
C GLY A 659 -15.92 21.28 -26.80
#